data_AF-A0A0G4KQG0-F1
#
_entry.id   AF-A0A0G4KQG0-F1
#
_cell.length_a   1.000
_cell.length_b   1.000
_cell.length_c   1.000
_cell.angle_alpha   90.00
_cell.angle_beta   90.00
_cell.angle_gamma   90.00
#
_symmetry.space_group_name_H-M   'P 1'
#
loop_
_entity.id
_entity.type
_entity.pdbx_description
1 polymer ?
#
loop_
_entity_poly.entity_id
_entity_poly.type
_entity_poly.pdbx_seq_one_letter_code
_entity_poly.pdbx_strand_id
1 'polypeptide(L)'
;MAVRFPDMRNTVEGLNGAGGAAYVNGNGMTNGNGALSHRQKMNRKASSPMAPAFMVSAPGKVIVCGEHAVVHGKAAIAAAISMRSYLLVTSLSKSRRTVSLRFPDIDLEHTWNIDDLPWSLFHSPEKKKFYYSLVTDLDHELVEAMQPHLVGISPDKPEELRKVHQNAASGFLYLFLSLGHQSFPGCLYTLRSTIPIGAGLGSSASIAVCVATALLLQLRTLSGPHPDQPPDEARLQIERINRWAFVYEMCIHGNPSGVDNTVSTQGKAVVYQRLDYTKPPLVRPLWDFPELPLLLIDTKQSKSTAREVAKVAKLKDTHTKLVGSILDAIDKVTQSVTSLIDDEDFDSEEEESLRKVGELMTINHGLLNALGVSHPRLERIRELVDHADIGWTKLTGAGGGGCSITLLRPGAPADKLERLHSQLDDEGYVKFETTLGGDGVGVLWPAVLKNGMDEDHEGGMEIDLEKFLNVEGNVGVERLVGVHGGVGEREGWKFWRVESLSSGATALAPNTRSPTPLSIGAPPALFRHDMPPKAKVGSKPKEAETKTKDEPLPPPTTANEQTRYRFYATNPAEHRREQLGLDALTPAERQTWANAAFLPRLAARQVHLPPKADREFWKQAARESLPPRRLRAAAGQKTHAWGPDRHGRDVGDLPLDQFAERTRKQASLAALEALHRRFRQRRELAETGLLGPDGRARAPITRDEIDEERQRRRTMAELKEALYGEKMGPYATDPDWDDVVPVPSDEPEGSLAAIAYPEHYAEIISYLRAVMAAEEHSPRTLRLTEHVIAMNPAHYTVWLYRFRIIQALDLPLDDEFAWLNGVSLDHLKNYQIWHHRQLLLDHVHARIGSDAAAVKKLAHDESHFLRLILAEDTKNYHVWSYRQYLVRRLGLWTAQELAATQTFVEDDVRNNSAWSHRFFVVFSDPAASTPGAHATAPDDAVPAATVDREIAYARAKIALAPQNQAPWNYLRGVLVKGGRPLASVESTAVEYVWRVGEADGEDVKSSHALDFLADVHAEKGETDEAATCLDRLAEKWDPIRAGYWKYRKAQLA
;
A
#
# COMPACT_ATOMS: atom_id res chain seq x y z
N MET A 1 11.56 -11.94 57.47
CA MET A 1 12.25 -10.97 58.34
C MET A 1 13.74 -11.00 58.03
N ALA A 2 14.42 -9.85 58.05
CA ALA A 2 15.88 -9.74 57.87
C ALA A 2 16.62 -10.21 59.15
N VAL A 3 17.96 -10.30 59.25
CA VAL A 3 18.95 -9.19 59.23
C VAL A 3 20.39 -9.73 58.98
N ARG A 4 21.29 -8.84 58.52
CA ARG A 4 22.74 -9.03 58.23
C ARG A 4 23.61 -9.17 59.50
N PHE A 5 24.92 -9.48 59.34
CA PHE A 5 26.09 -8.65 59.77
C PHE A 5 27.44 -9.39 59.46
N PRO A 6 28.65 -8.76 59.51
CA PRO A 6 29.63 -8.95 58.42
C PRO A 6 31.14 -9.10 58.80
N ASP A 7 31.95 -9.32 57.76
CA ASP A 7 33.29 -8.73 57.46
C ASP A 7 34.63 -9.16 58.12
N MET A 8 35.65 -9.15 57.23
CA MET A 8 37.08 -8.78 57.37
C MET A 8 38.20 -9.67 58.00
N ARG A 9 39.10 -10.11 57.07
CA ARG A 9 40.58 -9.85 56.97
C ARG A 9 41.67 -10.68 57.70
N ASN A 10 42.70 -11.01 56.88
CA ASN A 10 44.16 -11.18 57.16
C ASN A 10 44.60 -12.44 57.98
N THR A 11 45.75 -13.11 57.76
CA THR A 11 46.93 -12.98 56.83
C THR A 11 47.83 -14.24 56.91
N VAL A 12 48.53 -14.64 55.82
CA VAL A 12 49.87 -15.35 55.80
C VAL A 12 49.90 -16.84 56.33
N GLU A 13 50.73 -17.83 55.91
CA GLU A 13 51.85 -18.03 54.95
C GLU A 13 51.86 -19.48 54.35
N GLY A 14 52.86 -19.87 53.51
CA GLY A 14 53.26 -21.29 53.30
C GLY A 14 53.88 -21.67 51.94
N LEU A 15 55.14 -22.14 51.92
CA LEU A 15 55.85 -22.77 50.77
C LEU A 15 55.46 -24.26 50.62
N ASN A 16 55.58 -25.00 49.49
CA ASN A 16 56.71 -25.25 48.56
C ASN A 16 56.22 -26.16 47.38
N GLY A 17 56.93 -26.24 46.23
CA GLY A 17 56.88 -27.44 45.35
C GLY A 17 56.72 -27.26 43.83
N ALA A 18 57.69 -27.77 43.05
CA ALA A 18 57.88 -27.63 41.60
C ALA A 18 56.86 -28.27 40.63
N GLY A 19 56.81 -27.74 39.39
CA GLY A 19 56.58 -28.53 38.16
C GLY A 19 55.44 -28.09 37.22
N GLY A 20 55.76 -27.75 35.96
CA GLY A 20 54.78 -27.62 34.87
C GLY A 20 54.70 -26.23 34.22
N ALA A 21 55.23 -26.06 33.01
CA ALA A 21 55.24 -24.79 32.29
C ALA A 21 53.99 -24.61 31.41
N ALA A 22 52.98 -23.95 31.94
CA ALA A 22 51.94 -23.27 31.17
C ALA A 22 51.97 -21.78 31.55
N TYR A 23 52.21 -20.89 30.58
CA TYR A 23 52.34 -19.46 30.83
C TYR A 23 51.28 -18.64 30.10
N VAL A 24 50.18 -18.40 30.82
CA VAL A 24 49.31 -17.24 30.59
C VAL A 24 49.84 -16.08 31.44
N ASN A 25 49.95 -14.92 30.80
CA ASN A 25 50.19 -13.57 31.32
C ASN A 25 50.14 -13.33 32.85
N GLY A 26 51.22 -12.74 33.37
CA GLY A 26 51.23 -11.98 34.63
C GLY A 26 52.14 -10.75 34.51
N ASN A 27 51.58 -9.54 34.63
CA ASN A 27 52.35 -8.29 34.57
C ASN A 27 53.30 -8.15 35.77
N GLY A 28 54.58 -7.89 35.50
CA GLY A 28 55.50 -7.28 36.47
C GLY A 28 55.63 -5.78 36.22
N MET A 29 55.33 -4.95 37.21
CA MET A 29 55.67 -3.53 37.19
C MET A 29 57.10 -3.33 37.67
N THR A 30 57.95 -2.71 36.84
CA THR A 30 59.18 -2.05 37.28
C THR A 30 59.08 -0.55 37.00
N ASN A 31 59.27 0.26 38.03
CA ASN A 31 59.31 1.71 37.90
C ASN A 31 60.63 2.14 37.27
N GLY A 32 60.57 2.84 36.15
CA GLY A 32 61.72 3.47 35.50
C GLY A 32 61.29 4.78 34.83
N ASN A 33 61.69 5.91 35.42
CA ASN A 33 61.45 7.23 34.83
C ASN A 33 62.18 7.36 33.49
N GLY A 34 61.44 7.50 32.40
CA GLY A 34 61.96 7.74 31.05
C GLY A 34 60.98 8.60 30.25
N ALA A 35 61.50 9.57 29.49
CA ALA A 35 60.69 10.57 28.82
C ALA A 35 59.71 9.96 27.79
N LEU A 36 58.51 10.55 27.71
CA LEU A 36 57.42 10.12 26.83
C LEU A 36 57.79 10.27 25.35
N SER A 37 58.23 9.17 24.71
CA SER A 37 58.23 9.08 23.25
C SER A 37 56.80 8.89 22.74
N HIS A 38 56.45 9.60 21.67
CA HIS A 38 55.14 9.49 21.02
C HIS A 38 54.96 8.09 20.40
N ARG A 39 54.27 7.18 21.11
CA ARG A 39 53.65 6.02 20.48
C ARG A 39 52.53 6.53 19.57
N GLN A 40 52.71 6.40 18.26
CA GLN A 40 51.65 6.58 17.28
C GLN A 40 50.42 5.77 17.73
N LYS A 41 49.27 6.43 17.85
CA LYS A 41 47.98 5.73 18.00
C LYS A 41 47.81 4.89 16.74
N MET A 42 47.79 3.56 16.87
CA MET A 42 47.29 2.71 15.80
C MET A 42 45.85 3.12 15.52
N ASN A 43 45.59 3.68 14.34
CA ASN A 43 44.24 3.91 13.89
C ASN A 43 43.52 2.56 13.87
N ARG A 44 42.46 2.42 14.66
CA ARG A 44 41.53 1.30 14.51
C ARG A 44 41.06 1.31 13.05
N LYS A 45 41.27 0.21 12.33
CA LYS A 45 40.64 -0.01 11.02
C LYS A 45 39.16 0.31 11.16
N ALA A 46 38.63 1.17 10.29
CA ALA A 46 37.21 1.44 10.23
C ALA A 46 36.50 0.10 9.97
N SER A 47 35.48 -0.20 10.78
CA SER A 47 34.65 -1.38 10.59
C SER A 47 33.88 -1.24 9.28
N SER A 48 34.02 -2.20 8.37
CA SER A 48 33.31 -2.21 7.09
C SER A 48 31.78 -2.10 7.27
N PRO A 49 31.07 -1.40 6.35
CA PRO A 49 29.62 -1.31 6.39
C PRO A 49 28.97 -2.70 6.25
N MET A 50 27.75 -2.86 6.77
CA MET A 50 27.06 -4.16 6.82
C MET A 50 26.51 -4.64 5.47
N ALA A 51 26.29 -3.72 4.54
CA ALA A 51 25.79 -3.94 3.18
C ALA A 51 26.35 -2.82 2.29
N PRO A 52 26.46 -3.01 0.97
CA PRO A 52 26.81 -1.93 0.05
C PRO A 52 25.79 -0.79 0.14
N ALA A 53 26.24 0.42 -0.19
CA ALA A 53 25.32 1.54 -0.37
C ALA A 53 24.46 1.32 -1.63
N PHE A 54 23.25 1.89 -1.62
CA PHE A 54 22.34 1.89 -2.76
C PHE A 54 21.64 3.24 -2.85
N MET A 55 21.09 3.57 -4.02
CA MET A 55 20.27 4.77 -4.19
C MET A 55 18.86 4.42 -4.64
N VAL A 56 17.92 5.28 -4.27
CA VAL A 56 16.57 5.34 -4.85
C VAL A 56 16.38 6.73 -5.47
N SER A 57 15.68 6.80 -6.61
CA SER A 57 15.22 8.07 -7.16
C SER A 57 13.75 8.04 -7.54
N ALA A 58 13.06 9.19 -7.45
CA ALA A 58 11.67 9.33 -7.87
C ALA A 58 11.45 10.70 -8.54
N PRO A 59 10.69 10.78 -9.65
CA PRO A 59 10.39 12.02 -10.35
C PRO A 59 9.48 12.95 -9.53
N GLY A 60 9.45 14.22 -9.92
CA GLY A 60 8.37 15.14 -9.57
C GLY A 60 7.14 14.93 -10.47
N LYS A 61 6.15 15.81 -10.35
CA LYS A 61 4.96 15.82 -11.22
C LYS A 61 4.50 17.22 -11.62
N VAL A 62 3.84 17.30 -12.77
CA VAL A 62 3.07 18.48 -13.21
C VAL A 62 1.65 18.08 -13.60
N ILE A 63 0.73 19.05 -13.57
CA ILE A 63 -0.59 18.89 -14.18
C ILE A 63 -0.49 19.33 -15.65
N VAL A 64 -0.80 18.40 -16.56
CA VAL A 64 -0.87 18.64 -18.00
C VAL A 64 -2.18 19.34 -18.34
N CYS A 65 -3.30 18.88 -17.78
CA CYS A 65 -4.60 19.53 -17.88
C CYS A 65 -5.57 19.14 -16.75
N GLY A 66 -6.64 19.92 -16.55
CA GLY A 66 -7.71 19.66 -15.57
C GLY A 66 -7.52 20.29 -14.19
N GLU A 67 -6.57 21.22 -14.05
CA GLU A 67 -6.04 21.82 -12.80
C GLU A 67 -7.10 22.16 -11.74
N HIS A 68 -8.06 23.01 -12.09
CA HIS A 68 -9.18 23.40 -11.21
C HIS A 68 -10.46 22.63 -11.53
N ALA A 69 -10.52 21.98 -12.70
CA ALA A 69 -11.66 21.17 -13.12
C ALA A 69 -11.83 19.92 -12.24
N VAL A 70 -10.72 19.34 -11.78
CA VAL A 70 -10.70 18.18 -10.88
C VAL A 70 -11.41 18.42 -9.54
N VAL A 71 -11.34 19.65 -9.00
CA VAL A 71 -12.04 20.07 -7.76
C VAL A 71 -13.57 20.12 -7.96
N HIS A 72 -14.02 19.96 -9.20
CA HIS A 72 -15.41 20.05 -9.62
C HIS A 72 -15.91 18.79 -10.34
N GLY A 73 -15.27 17.65 -10.08
CA GLY A 73 -15.70 16.33 -10.57
C GLY A 73 -15.22 15.97 -11.96
N LYS A 74 -14.31 16.74 -12.56
CA LYS A 74 -13.77 16.52 -13.91
C LYS A 74 -12.47 15.74 -13.91
N ALA A 75 -12.07 15.25 -15.07
CA ALA A 75 -10.80 14.57 -15.25
C ALA A 75 -9.63 15.57 -15.33
N ALA A 76 -8.48 15.16 -14.79
CA ALA A 76 -7.19 15.82 -14.93
C ALA A 76 -6.11 14.81 -15.35
N ILE A 77 -5.15 15.24 -16.16
CA ILE A 77 -3.92 14.46 -16.44
C ILE A 77 -2.80 15.05 -15.58
N ALA A 78 -2.19 14.21 -14.76
CA ALA A 78 -0.93 14.51 -14.08
C ALA A 78 0.16 13.57 -14.60
N ALA A 79 1.32 14.12 -14.90
CA ALA A 79 2.43 13.40 -15.52
C ALA A 79 3.74 13.66 -14.78
N ALA A 80 4.62 12.66 -14.80
CA ALA A 80 5.93 12.71 -14.18
C ALA A 80 6.83 13.72 -14.92
N ILE A 81 7.73 14.37 -14.19
CA ILE A 81 8.83 15.16 -14.77
C ILE A 81 10.17 14.56 -14.37
N SER A 82 11.11 14.47 -15.31
CA SER A 82 12.43 13.87 -15.12
C SER A 82 13.39 14.65 -14.19
N MET A 83 12.88 15.61 -13.43
CA MET A 83 13.55 16.20 -12.26
C MET A 83 13.22 15.36 -11.03
N ARG A 84 14.23 14.94 -10.25
CA ARG A 84 14.10 13.81 -9.31
C ARG A 84 14.66 14.14 -7.93
N SER A 85 14.14 13.47 -6.90
CA SER A 85 14.84 13.34 -5.62
C SER A 85 15.67 12.08 -5.62
N TYR A 86 16.91 12.18 -5.14
CA TYR A 86 17.90 11.11 -5.06
C TYR A 86 18.22 10.83 -3.60
N LEU A 87 17.97 9.61 -3.14
CA LEU A 87 18.20 9.15 -1.77
C LEU A 87 19.32 8.11 -1.74
N LEU A 88 20.49 8.48 -1.22
CA LEU A 88 21.59 7.57 -0.91
C LEU A 88 21.36 6.96 0.47
N VAL A 89 21.44 5.62 0.55
CA VAL A 89 21.29 4.86 1.80
C VAL A 89 22.60 4.16 2.14
N THR A 90 23.23 4.58 3.22
CA THR A 90 24.50 4.03 3.69
C THR A 90 24.31 3.23 4.98
N SER A 91 24.59 1.93 4.93
CA SER A 91 24.54 1.05 6.11
C SER A 91 25.69 1.35 7.07
N LEU A 92 25.38 1.61 8.34
CA LEU A 92 26.39 1.80 9.39
C LEU A 92 26.91 0.45 9.92
N SER A 93 27.99 0.51 10.70
CA SER A 93 28.54 -0.67 11.36
C SER A 93 27.69 -1.12 12.56
N LYS A 94 27.73 -2.42 12.91
CA LYS A 94 26.95 -3.04 14.00
C LYS A 94 27.01 -2.31 15.36
N SER A 95 28.09 -1.55 15.63
CA SER A 95 28.27 -0.79 16.88
C SER A 95 27.53 0.55 16.90
N ARG A 96 26.97 1.02 15.78
CA ARG A 96 26.19 2.26 15.68
C ARG A 96 24.71 1.92 15.51
N ARG A 97 23.94 2.04 16.59
CA ARG A 97 22.49 1.82 16.63
C ARG A 97 21.70 3.11 16.38
N THR A 98 22.11 3.87 15.37
CA THR A 98 21.55 5.19 15.06
C THR A 98 20.92 5.21 13.68
N VAL A 99 19.85 5.98 13.53
CA VAL A 99 19.23 6.29 12.25
C VAL A 99 19.29 7.79 12.00
N SER A 100 19.82 8.19 10.85
CA SER A 100 20.18 9.58 10.55
C SER A 100 19.57 10.07 9.23
N LEU A 101 19.01 11.27 9.23
CA LEU A 101 18.63 12.01 8.02
C LEU A 101 19.64 13.13 7.77
N ARG A 102 20.06 13.30 6.51
CA ARG A 102 20.90 14.41 6.07
C ARG A 102 20.44 14.90 4.71
N PHE A 103 19.67 15.98 4.68
CA PHE A 103 19.10 16.57 3.46
C PHE A 103 19.71 17.98 3.26
N PRO A 104 20.88 18.11 2.58
CA PRO A 104 21.61 19.37 2.50
C PRO A 104 20.84 20.51 1.83
N ASP A 105 19.97 20.21 0.87
CA ASP A 105 19.23 21.24 0.10
C ASP A 105 18.22 22.05 0.95
N ILE A 106 17.95 21.60 2.18
CA ILE A 106 17.17 22.33 3.20
C ILE A 106 17.96 22.61 4.48
N ASP A 107 19.23 22.19 4.59
CA ASP A 107 20.03 22.25 5.83
C ASP A 107 19.43 21.45 7.01
N LEU A 108 18.86 20.27 6.70
CA LEU A 108 18.40 19.29 7.70
C LEU A 108 19.47 18.23 7.95
N GLU A 109 20.01 18.20 9.16
CA GLU A 109 20.73 17.05 9.71
C GLU A 109 20.13 16.67 11.07
N HIS A 110 19.71 15.41 11.21
CA HIS A 110 19.16 14.89 12.46
C HIS A 110 19.47 13.41 12.64
N THR A 111 19.60 12.95 13.89
CA THR A 111 19.93 11.56 14.22
C THR A 111 19.18 11.11 15.46
N TRP A 112 18.48 9.99 15.34
CA TRP A 112 17.87 9.28 16.47
C TRP A 112 18.72 8.07 16.86
N ASN A 113 18.78 7.78 18.16
CA ASN A 113 19.14 6.46 18.65
C ASN A 113 17.95 5.52 18.45
N ILE A 114 18.17 4.38 17.79
CA ILE A 114 17.12 3.40 17.48
C ILE A 114 16.50 2.85 18.77
N ASP A 115 17.29 2.67 19.83
CA ASP A 115 16.81 2.06 21.07
C ASP A 115 15.84 2.95 21.87
N ASP A 116 15.88 4.27 21.67
CA ASP A 116 15.11 5.26 22.44
C ASP A 116 13.73 5.58 21.82
N LEU A 117 13.39 4.98 20.67
CA LEU A 117 12.16 5.25 19.93
C LEU A 117 10.94 4.47 20.50
N PRO A 118 9.69 4.90 20.25
CA PRO A 118 8.49 4.36 20.91
C PRO A 118 7.99 3.03 20.32
N TRP A 119 8.89 2.06 20.17
CA TRP A 119 8.62 0.75 19.55
C TRP A 119 7.44 0.00 20.18
N SER A 120 7.30 0.04 21.50
CA SER A 120 6.25 -0.68 22.23
C SER A 120 4.84 -0.28 21.81
N LEU A 121 4.61 0.98 21.45
CA LEU A 121 3.31 1.47 20.99
C LEU A 121 3.08 1.17 19.50
N PHE A 122 4.11 1.31 18.66
CA PHE A 122 4.01 0.99 17.23
C PHE A 122 3.90 -0.52 16.96
N HIS A 123 4.34 -1.36 17.89
CA HIS A 123 4.34 -2.82 17.78
C HIS A 123 3.29 -3.51 18.65
N SER A 124 2.41 -2.76 19.33
CA SER A 124 1.30 -3.37 20.05
C SER A 124 0.34 -4.08 19.07
N PRO A 125 -0.26 -5.23 19.43
CA PRO A 125 -1.03 -6.05 18.48
C PRO A 125 -2.16 -5.30 17.76
N GLU A 126 -2.80 -4.35 18.44
CA GLU A 126 -3.92 -3.56 17.93
C GLU A 126 -3.50 -2.37 17.03
N LYS A 127 -2.24 -1.94 17.09
CA LYS A 127 -1.73 -0.79 16.30
C LYS A 127 -0.77 -1.16 15.19
N LYS A 128 -0.07 -2.28 15.35
CA LYS A 128 0.99 -2.74 14.43
C LYS A 128 0.49 -2.78 12.99
N LYS A 129 1.20 -2.05 12.11
CA LYS A 129 0.98 -2.10 10.66
C LYS A 129 1.92 -3.13 10.03
N PHE A 130 1.53 -3.64 8.88
CA PHE A 130 2.34 -4.55 8.05
C PHE A 130 2.56 -3.90 6.68
N TYR A 131 3.60 -4.30 5.95
CA TYR A 131 3.93 -3.70 4.66
C TYR A 131 2.79 -3.76 3.62
N TYR A 132 1.85 -4.70 3.76
CA TYR A 132 0.65 -4.84 2.91
C TYR A 132 -0.61 -4.14 3.46
N SER A 133 -0.57 -3.59 4.69
CA SER A 133 -1.70 -2.88 5.30
C SER A 133 -2.10 -1.65 4.47
N LEU A 134 -3.40 -1.50 4.22
CA LEU A 134 -3.95 -0.24 3.73
C LEU A 134 -4.14 0.72 4.91
N VAL A 135 -3.48 1.88 4.86
CA VAL A 135 -3.58 2.94 5.88
C VAL A 135 -4.23 4.16 5.22
N THR A 136 -5.48 4.44 5.58
CA THR A 136 -6.27 5.56 5.06
C THR A 136 -6.24 6.79 5.97
N ASP A 137 -5.92 6.59 7.26
CA ASP A 137 -5.93 7.59 8.31
C ASP A 137 -4.75 7.34 9.27
N LEU A 138 -4.14 8.41 9.81
CA LEU A 138 -3.06 8.29 10.79
C LEU A 138 -3.63 8.04 12.19
N ASP A 139 -3.04 7.10 12.91
CA ASP A 139 -3.38 6.84 14.31
C ASP A 139 -2.88 7.99 15.19
N HIS A 140 -3.80 8.65 15.89
CA HIS A 140 -3.50 9.84 16.70
C HIS A 140 -2.50 9.54 17.83
N GLU A 141 -2.60 8.38 18.48
CA GLU A 141 -1.71 8.02 19.59
C GLU A 141 -0.30 7.68 19.08
N LEU A 142 -0.18 7.07 17.89
CA LEU A 142 1.12 6.88 17.23
C LEU A 142 1.78 8.22 16.85
N VAL A 143 1.01 9.17 16.30
CA VAL A 143 1.49 10.51 15.96
C VAL A 143 1.87 11.31 17.22
N GLU A 144 1.11 11.17 18.31
CA GLU A 144 1.40 11.81 19.60
C GLU A 144 2.69 11.25 20.23
N ALA A 145 2.88 9.93 20.23
CA ALA A 145 4.08 9.28 20.75
C ALA A 145 5.37 9.66 20.00
N MET A 146 5.28 10.11 18.75
CA MET A 146 6.42 10.61 18.00
C MET A 146 6.83 12.05 18.37
N GLN A 147 5.92 12.88 18.92
CA GLN A 147 6.20 14.31 19.14
C GLN A 147 7.46 14.59 19.98
N PRO A 148 7.77 13.87 21.08
CA PRO A 148 9.01 14.07 21.83
C PRO A 148 10.28 13.92 20.99
N HIS A 149 10.23 13.10 19.93
CA HIS A 149 11.35 12.83 19.02
C HIS A 149 11.42 13.82 17.84
N LEU A 150 10.46 14.74 17.70
CA LEU A 150 10.38 15.76 16.64
C LEU A 150 10.61 17.19 17.17
N VAL A 151 10.22 17.48 18.41
CA VAL A 151 10.34 18.82 19.02
C VAL A 151 11.79 19.34 19.02
N GLY A 152 12.77 18.46 19.24
CA GLY A 152 14.19 18.78 19.27
C GLY A 152 14.87 18.97 17.90
N ILE A 153 14.14 18.86 16.79
CA ILE A 153 14.70 19.03 15.44
C ILE A 153 14.91 20.51 15.14
N SER A 154 16.12 20.83 14.66
CA SER A 154 16.52 22.15 14.17
C SER A 154 16.11 23.35 15.06
N PRO A 155 16.45 23.34 16.36
CA PRO A 155 16.04 24.38 17.32
C PRO A 155 16.70 25.73 17.07
N ASP A 156 17.78 25.75 16.26
CA ASP A 156 18.54 26.92 15.82
C ASP A 156 17.96 27.58 14.55
N LYS A 157 17.05 26.91 13.85
CA LYS A 157 16.51 27.37 12.56
C LYS A 157 15.24 28.22 12.71
N PRO A 158 14.93 29.10 11.74
CA PRO A 158 13.66 29.83 11.70
C PRO A 158 12.46 28.87 11.69
N GLU A 159 11.35 29.28 12.31
CA GLU A 159 10.18 28.41 12.54
C GLU A 159 9.59 27.80 11.25
N GLU A 160 9.55 28.56 10.14
CA GLU A 160 9.07 28.04 8.84
C GLU A 160 9.97 26.91 8.30
N LEU A 161 11.30 27.04 8.43
CA LEU A 161 12.26 26.01 8.01
C LEU A 161 12.21 24.81 8.96
N ARG A 162 12.15 25.07 10.26
CA ARG A 162 12.01 24.06 11.31
C ARG A 162 10.75 23.21 11.12
N LYS A 163 9.63 23.82 10.70
CA LYS A 163 8.39 23.12 10.35
C LYS A 163 8.57 22.21 9.13
N VAL A 164 9.26 22.65 8.09
CA VAL A 164 9.62 21.78 6.94
C VAL A 164 10.45 20.58 7.40
N HIS A 165 11.42 20.80 8.31
CA HIS A 165 12.28 19.75 8.84
C HIS A 165 11.52 18.74 9.68
N GLN A 166 10.66 19.23 10.58
CA GLN A 166 9.79 18.39 11.42
C GLN A 166 8.79 17.59 10.58
N ASN A 167 8.23 18.17 9.51
CA ASN A 167 7.34 17.45 8.59
C ASN A 167 8.07 16.31 7.86
N ALA A 168 9.26 16.59 7.28
CA ALA A 168 10.04 15.57 6.58
C ALA A 168 10.53 14.45 7.52
N ALA A 169 10.91 14.80 8.74
CA ALA A 169 11.29 13.87 9.79
C ALA A 169 10.10 13.07 10.34
N SER A 170 8.92 13.69 10.46
CA SER A 170 7.67 13.03 10.88
C SER A 170 7.28 11.93 9.91
N GLY A 171 7.19 12.23 8.61
CA GLY A 171 6.90 11.21 7.59
C GLY A 171 7.92 10.06 7.62
N PHE A 172 9.21 10.37 7.74
CA PHE A 172 10.26 9.34 7.82
C PHE A 172 10.09 8.46 9.06
N LEU A 173 9.94 9.08 10.24
CA LEU A 173 9.89 8.37 11.51
C LEU A 173 8.61 7.54 11.65
N TYR A 174 7.47 8.01 11.13
CA TYR A 174 6.22 7.24 11.10
C TYR A 174 6.37 5.96 10.27
N LEU A 175 6.93 6.06 9.05
CA LEU A 175 7.22 4.90 8.21
C LEU A 175 8.24 3.98 8.86
N PHE A 176 9.34 4.52 9.40
CA PHE A 176 10.40 3.75 10.05
C PHE A 176 9.90 2.95 11.25
N LEU A 177 9.00 3.51 12.07
CA LEU A 177 8.43 2.83 13.23
C LEU A 177 7.29 1.85 12.85
N SER A 178 6.54 2.15 11.79
CA SER A 178 5.45 1.29 11.31
C SER A 178 5.93 0.07 10.53
N LEU A 179 7.06 0.20 9.80
CA LEU A 179 7.62 -0.85 8.95
C LEU A 179 8.85 -1.54 9.57
N GLY A 180 9.65 -0.80 10.34
CA GLY A 180 10.88 -1.28 10.96
C GLY A 180 10.66 -2.11 12.23
N HIS A 181 11.76 -2.36 12.94
CA HIS A 181 11.77 -3.06 14.23
C HIS A 181 12.91 -2.50 15.09
N GLN A 182 12.88 -2.65 16.42
CA GLN A 182 13.97 -2.17 17.29
C GLN A 182 15.35 -2.77 16.90
N SER A 183 15.38 -3.96 16.31
CA SER A 183 16.61 -4.59 15.81
C SER A 183 17.08 -4.10 14.43
N PHE A 184 16.48 -3.05 13.84
CA PHE A 184 16.83 -2.53 12.52
C PHE A 184 18.31 -2.06 12.48
N PRO A 185 19.06 -2.30 11.38
CA PRO A 185 20.45 -1.86 11.26
C PRO A 185 20.59 -0.33 11.27
N GLY A 186 21.62 0.21 11.93
CA GLY A 186 21.90 1.64 11.85
C GLY A 186 22.17 2.08 10.42
N CYS A 187 21.54 3.17 9.97
CA CYS A 187 21.58 3.65 8.58
C CYS A 187 21.62 5.18 8.51
N LEU A 188 22.31 5.71 7.50
CA LEU A 188 22.26 7.11 7.11
C LEU A 188 21.48 7.23 5.79
N TYR A 189 20.49 8.13 5.78
CA TYR A 189 19.66 8.47 4.64
C TYR A 189 20.04 9.89 4.19
N THR A 190 20.76 10.01 3.08
CA THR A 190 21.19 11.30 2.53
C THR A 190 20.41 11.62 1.27
N LEU A 191 19.74 12.79 1.22
CA LEU A 191 18.87 13.16 0.11
C LEU A 191 19.32 14.45 -0.56
N ARG A 192 19.35 14.45 -1.89
CA ARG A 192 19.44 15.64 -2.74
C ARG A 192 18.24 15.66 -3.70
N SER A 193 17.71 16.82 -4.07
CA SER A 193 16.59 16.92 -5.01
C SER A 193 16.80 18.00 -6.06
N THR A 194 16.60 17.64 -7.33
CA THR A 194 16.63 18.58 -8.44
C THR A 194 15.28 19.24 -8.70
N ILE A 195 14.25 18.87 -7.92
CA ILE A 195 12.91 19.43 -7.93
C ILE A 195 12.85 20.72 -7.07
N PRO A 196 12.43 21.87 -7.63
CA PRO A 196 12.20 23.10 -6.87
C PRO A 196 11.23 22.91 -5.70
N ILE A 197 11.76 23.07 -4.49
CA ILE A 197 11.02 22.93 -3.23
C ILE A 197 9.94 24.01 -3.15
N GLY A 198 8.72 23.62 -2.80
CA GLY A 198 7.58 24.54 -2.62
C GLY A 198 6.93 25.05 -3.92
N ALA A 199 7.47 24.77 -5.11
CA ALA A 199 6.91 25.22 -6.38
C ALA A 199 5.56 24.55 -6.76
N GLY A 200 5.19 23.48 -6.06
CA GLY A 200 4.01 22.65 -6.34
C GLY A 200 4.30 21.41 -7.20
N LEU A 201 5.57 21.11 -7.45
CA LEU A 201 6.05 20.06 -8.36
C LEU A 201 6.17 18.66 -7.72
N GLY A 202 5.65 18.49 -6.50
CA GLY A 202 5.59 17.17 -5.84
C GLY A 202 6.90 16.73 -5.18
N SER A 203 7.78 17.65 -4.78
CA SER A 203 9.03 17.32 -4.09
C SER A 203 8.81 16.49 -2.82
N SER A 204 7.74 16.75 -2.04
CA SER A 204 7.44 15.95 -0.84
C SER A 204 7.03 14.52 -1.17
N ALA A 205 6.22 14.33 -2.22
CA ALA A 205 5.82 13.01 -2.70
C ALA A 205 6.99 12.23 -3.33
N SER A 206 7.87 12.91 -4.07
CA SER A 206 9.11 12.32 -4.58
C SER A 206 10.02 11.83 -3.42
N ILE A 207 10.17 12.63 -2.36
CA ILE A 207 10.87 12.22 -1.13
C ILE A 207 10.15 11.04 -0.45
N ALA A 208 8.82 11.09 -0.35
CA ALA A 208 7.98 10.04 0.24
C ALA A 208 8.19 8.68 -0.43
N VAL A 209 8.19 8.67 -1.77
CA VAL A 209 8.44 7.49 -2.60
C VAL A 209 9.85 6.97 -2.37
N CYS A 210 10.87 7.83 -2.41
CA CYS A 210 12.25 7.39 -2.13
C CYS A 210 12.39 6.75 -0.74
N VAL A 211 11.83 7.36 0.30
CA VAL A 211 11.87 6.84 1.68
C VAL A 211 11.10 5.52 1.82
N ALA A 212 9.89 5.44 1.28
CA ALA A 212 9.08 4.21 1.31
C ALA A 212 9.81 3.05 0.62
N THR A 213 10.31 3.26 -0.60
CA THR A 213 11.06 2.24 -1.36
C THR A 213 12.33 1.82 -0.63
N ALA A 214 13.11 2.75 -0.09
CA ALA A 214 14.33 2.43 0.65
C ALA A 214 14.05 1.51 1.85
N LEU A 215 13.06 1.86 2.68
CA LEU A 215 12.68 1.08 3.85
C LEU A 215 12.15 -0.31 3.45
N LEU A 216 11.29 -0.39 2.45
CA LEU A 216 10.73 -1.66 1.97
C LEU A 216 11.80 -2.57 1.33
N LEU A 217 12.80 -2.01 0.63
CA LEU A 217 13.97 -2.74 0.14
C LEU A 217 14.84 -3.28 1.28
N GLN A 218 15.12 -2.46 2.31
CA GLN A 218 15.91 -2.88 3.48
C GLN A 218 15.22 -4.00 4.28
N LEU A 219 13.89 -4.00 4.30
CA LEU A 219 13.05 -5.06 4.88
C LEU A 219 12.91 -6.29 3.97
N ARG A 220 13.42 -6.23 2.74
CA ARG A 220 13.32 -7.28 1.71
C ARG A 220 11.87 -7.64 1.35
N THR A 221 10.97 -6.66 1.43
CA THR A 221 9.55 -6.82 1.06
C THR A 221 9.26 -6.44 -0.39
N LEU A 222 10.19 -5.74 -1.05
CA LEU A 222 10.14 -5.47 -2.48
C LEU A 222 11.06 -6.41 -3.26
N SER A 223 10.53 -6.95 -4.35
CA SER A 223 11.33 -7.46 -5.46
C SER A 223 11.95 -6.26 -6.18
N GLY A 224 13.27 -6.15 -6.18
CA GLY A 224 13.98 -5.08 -6.91
C GLY A 224 13.64 -5.10 -8.40
N PRO A 225 13.65 -3.94 -9.09
CA PRO A 225 13.25 -3.86 -10.49
C PRO A 225 14.18 -4.68 -11.38
N HIS A 226 13.59 -5.45 -12.30
CA HIS A 226 14.29 -6.36 -13.20
C HIS A 226 13.75 -6.20 -14.63
N PRO A 227 14.58 -6.28 -15.69
CA PRO A 227 14.10 -6.19 -17.07
C PRO A 227 13.03 -7.24 -17.39
N ASP A 228 13.26 -8.49 -16.98
CA ASP A 228 12.33 -9.61 -17.19
C ASP A 228 11.22 -9.72 -16.11
N GLN A 229 10.86 -8.61 -15.44
CA GLN A 229 9.84 -8.64 -14.39
C GLN A 229 8.42 -8.69 -15.00
N PRO A 230 7.55 -9.64 -14.59
CA PRO A 230 6.16 -9.65 -15.06
C PRO A 230 5.44 -8.34 -14.75
N PRO A 231 4.64 -7.77 -15.68
CA PRO A 231 3.97 -6.49 -15.47
C PRO A 231 3.09 -6.44 -14.22
N ASP A 232 2.46 -7.54 -13.83
CA ASP A 232 1.63 -7.60 -12.62
C ASP A 232 2.45 -7.63 -11.31
N GLU A 233 3.62 -8.25 -11.29
CA GLU A 233 4.56 -8.16 -10.16
C GLU A 233 5.13 -6.74 -10.05
N ALA A 234 5.43 -6.09 -11.18
CA ALA A 234 5.84 -4.68 -11.21
C ALA A 234 4.73 -3.74 -10.70
N ARG A 235 3.48 -3.93 -11.15
CA ARG A 235 2.29 -3.23 -10.61
C ARG A 235 2.17 -3.41 -9.09
N LEU A 236 2.36 -4.63 -8.58
CA LEU A 236 2.29 -4.93 -7.15
C LEU A 236 3.40 -4.22 -6.34
N GLN A 237 4.62 -4.14 -6.87
CA GLN A 237 5.70 -3.39 -6.21
C GLN A 237 5.41 -1.89 -6.21
N ILE A 238 4.98 -1.34 -7.35
CA ILE A 238 4.54 0.07 -7.48
C ILE A 238 3.42 0.38 -6.49
N GLU A 239 2.42 -0.50 -6.36
CA GLU A 239 1.31 -0.28 -5.42
C GLU A 239 1.78 -0.27 -3.96
N ARG A 240 2.66 -1.20 -3.57
CA ARG A 240 3.24 -1.25 -2.21
C ARG A 240 4.00 0.03 -1.87
N ILE A 241 4.82 0.52 -2.80
CA ILE A 241 5.57 1.77 -2.63
C ILE A 241 4.60 2.95 -2.50
N ASN A 242 3.62 3.05 -3.41
CA ASN A 242 2.63 4.12 -3.45
C ASN A 242 1.83 4.20 -2.15
N ARG A 243 1.30 3.07 -1.66
CA ARG A 243 0.55 2.99 -0.39
C ARG A 243 1.34 3.56 0.80
N TRP A 244 2.64 3.31 0.89
CA TRP A 244 3.47 3.86 1.98
C TRP A 244 3.94 5.30 1.74
N ALA A 245 4.18 5.70 0.48
CA ALA A 245 4.41 7.09 0.12
C ALA A 245 3.18 7.98 0.40
N PHE A 246 1.97 7.42 0.25
CA PHE A 246 0.71 8.07 0.64
C PHE A 246 0.66 8.35 2.15
N VAL A 247 1.02 7.37 2.99
CA VAL A 247 1.11 7.56 4.46
C VAL A 247 2.09 8.66 4.83
N TYR A 248 3.28 8.69 4.21
CA TYR A 248 4.26 9.75 4.44
C TYR A 248 3.70 11.14 4.05
N GLU A 249 2.99 11.24 2.91
CA GLU A 249 2.34 12.48 2.48
C GLU A 249 1.20 12.91 3.44
N MET A 250 0.49 11.96 4.08
CA MET A 250 -0.47 12.28 5.14
C MET A 250 0.20 12.89 6.38
N CYS A 251 1.40 12.43 6.75
CA CYS A 251 2.15 13.01 7.87
C CYS A 251 2.55 14.49 7.63
N ILE A 252 2.55 14.94 6.36
CA ILE A 252 2.93 16.30 5.97
C ILE A 252 1.71 17.18 5.67
N HIS A 253 0.74 16.67 4.91
CA HIS A 253 -0.41 17.44 4.38
C HIS A 253 -1.74 17.11 5.05
N GLY A 254 -1.79 16.09 5.92
CA GLY A 254 -3.01 15.59 6.56
C GLY A 254 -3.90 14.77 5.63
N ASN A 255 -4.46 15.41 4.60
CA ASN A 255 -5.39 14.79 3.64
C ASN A 255 -4.93 15.02 2.18
N PRO A 256 -3.85 14.33 1.73
CA PRO A 256 -3.35 14.41 0.37
C PRO A 256 -4.32 13.75 -0.64
N SER A 257 -4.28 14.22 -1.89
CA SER A 257 -5.18 13.71 -2.95
C SER A 257 -4.85 12.30 -3.44
N GLY A 258 -3.61 11.85 -3.24
CA GLY A 258 -3.03 10.63 -3.82
C GLY A 258 -2.41 10.80 -5.21
N VAL A 259 -2.61 11.94 -5.88
CA VAL A 259 -2.05 12.18 -7.23
C VAL A 259 -0.52 12.20 -7.20
N ASP A 260 0.04 13.00 -6.29
CA ASP A 260 1.46 13.34 -6.29
C ASP A 260 2.35 12.11 -6.07
N ASN A 261 2.02 11.29 -5.07
CA ASN A 261 2.74 10.03 -4.78
C ASN A 261 2.47 8.96 -5.85
N THR A 262 1.26 8.88 -6.41
CA THR A 262 0.98 7.93 -7.50
C THR A 262 1.83 8.22 -8.74
N VAL A 263 1.86 9.49 -9.19
CA VAL A 263 2.72 9.89 -10.33
C VAL A 263 4.20 9.67 -10.00
N SER A 264 4.65 10.10 -8.81
CA SER A 264 6.06 9.93 -8.40
C SER A 264 6.47 8.46 -8.25
N THR A 265 5.52 7.54 -7.99
CA THR A 265 5.82 6.10 -7.89
C THR A 265 5.85 5.43 -9.24
N GLN A 266 4.80 5.61 -10.05
CA GLN A 266 4.60 4.84 -11.29
C GLN A 266 5.36 5.45 -12.49
N GLY A 267 5.62 6.76 -12.48
CA GLY A 267 6.11 7.51 -13.64
C GLY A 267 5.01 7.90 -14.63
N LYS A 268 5.42 8.12 -15.87
CA LYS A 268 4.56 8.29 -17.05
C LYS A 268 3.43 9.30 -16.78
N ALA A 269 2.16 8.92 -16.92
CA ALA A 269 1.03 9.77 -16.51
C ALA A 269 -0.15 9.01 -15.91
N VAL A 270 -1.08 9.75 -15.28
CA VAL A 270 -2.41 9.28 -14.85
C VAL A 270 -3.49 10.26 -15.23
N VAL A 271 -4.63 9.70 -15.63
CA VAL A 271 -5.93 10.40 -15.56
C VAL A 271 -6.48 10.22 -14.15
N TYR A 272 -6.77 11.32 -13.47
CA TYR A 272 -7.37 11.36 -12.13
C TYR A 272 -8.73 12.06 -12.16
N GLN A 273 -9.71 11.50 -11.45
CA GLN A 273 -11.04 12.10 -11.31
C GLN A 273 -11.61 11.87 -9.89
N ARG A 274 -12.08 12.94 -9.23
CA ARG A 274 -12.72 12.87 -7.92
C ARG A 274 -14.22 13.18 -8.04
N LEU A 275 -15.03 12.15 -8.27
CA LEU A 275 -16.50 12.27 -8.35
C LEU A 275 -17.16 12.44 -6.97
N ASP A 276 -16.58 11.81 -5.95
CA ASP A 276 -17.10 11.75 -4.58
C ASP A 276 -15.92 11.86 -3.61
N TYR A 277 -15.99 12.82 -2.68
CA TYR A 277 -14.94 13.04 -1.68
C TYR A 277 -14.99 12.04 -0.51
N THR A 278 -16.07 11.26 -0.38
CA THR A 278 -16.20 10.17 0.60
C THR A 278 -15.61 8.85 0.11
N LYS A 279 -15.20 8.79 -1.17
CA LYS A 279 -14.64 7.60 -1.82
C LYS A 279 -13.21 7.85 -2.31
N PRO A 280 -12.42 6.78 -2.52
CA PRO A 280 -11.17 6.87 -3.26
C PRO A 280 -11.40 7.54 -4.64
N PRO A 281 -10.41 8.30 -5.15
CA PRO A 281 -10.48 8.86 -6.49
C PRO A 281 -10.43 7.76 -7.54
N LEU A 282 -11.00 8.02 -8.71
CA LEU A 282 -10.70 7.23 -9.90
C LEU A 282 -9.31 7.63 -10.38
N VAL A 283 -8.42 6.65 -10.53
CA VAL A 283 -7.06 6.83 -11.06
C VAL A 283 -6.86 5.81 -12.16
N ARG A 284 -6.64 6.26 -13.40
CA ARG A 284 -6.30 5.42 -14.55
C ARG A 284 -4.87 5.74 -14.99
N PRO A 285 -3.91 4.80 -14.88
CA PRO A 285 -2.57 5.00 -15.42
C PRO A 285 -2.59 5.06 -16.95
N LEU A 286 -1.70 5.89 -17.49
CA LEU A 286 -1.32 5.96 -18.90
C LEU A 286 0.12 5.44 -18.97
N TRP A 287 0.25 4.12 -19.09
CA TRP A 287 1.53 3.43 -19.00
C TRP A 287 2.44 3.73 -20.20
N ASP A 288 1.83 3.91 -21.37
CA ASP A 288 2.55 4.17 -22.63
C ASP A 288 2.62 5.67 -22.96
N PHE A 289 2.40 6.53 -21.95
CA PHE A 289 2.50 7.99 -22.12
C PHE A 289 3.94 8.36 -22.55
N PRO A 290 4.12 9.06 -23.68
CA PRO A 290 5.43 9.28 -24.29
C PRO A 290 6.27 10.28 -23.51
N GLU A 291 7.58 10.21 -23.72
CA GLU A 291 8.53 11.17 -23.17
C GLU A 291 8.61 12.41 -24.05
N LEU A 292 8.19 13.57 -23.52
CA LEU A 292 8.05 14.82 -24.28
C LEU A 292 8.99 15.92 -23.77
N PRO A 293 9.68 16.67 -24.65
CA PRO A 293 10.61 17.73 -24.25
C PRO A 293 9.88 18.92 -23.63
N LEU A 294 10.29 19.30 -22.42
CA LEU A 294 9.55 20.26 -21.59
C LEU A 294 10.46 21.35 -21.00
N LEU A 295 10.12 22.61 -21.25
CA LEU A 295 10.71 23.74 -20.54
C LEU A 295 9.77 24.17 -19.40
N LEU A 296 10.22 23.95 -18.17
CA LEU A 296 9.53 24.34 -16.94
C LEU A 296 10.07 25.70 -16.47
N ILE A 297 9.17 26.66 -16.20
CA ILE A 297 9.56 28.03 -15.82
C ILE A 297 8.83 28.43 -14.53
N ASP A 298 9.58 28.67 -13.46
CA ASP A 298 9.10 29.24 -12.20
C ASP A 298 9.06 30.77 -12.30
N THR A 299 7.87 31.35 -12.12
CA THR A 299 7.65 32.80 -12.08
C THR A 299 8.33 33.51 -10.91
N LYS A 300 8.77 32.77 -9.88
CA LYS A 300 9.14 33.27 -8.55
C LYS A 300 8.04 34.09 -7.86
N GLN A 301 6.81 34.03 -8.37
CA GLN A 301 5.65 34.68 -7.80
C GLN A 301 5.02 33.77 -6.74
N SER A 302 5.10 34.20 -5.48
CA SER A 302 4.39 33.59 -4.35
C SER A 302 2.88 33.54 -4.63
N LYS A 303 2.28 32.37 -4.38
CA LYS A 303 0.85 32.07 -4.59
C LYS A 303 0.26 31.34 -3.38
N SER A 304 -1.07 31.31 -3.29
CA SER A 304 -1.80 30.50 -2.30
C SER A 304 -2.80 29.61 -3.02
N THR A 305 -2.55 28.30 -3.03
CA THR A 305 -3.44 27.30 -3.66
C THR A 305 -4.86 27.39 -3.11
N ALA A 306 -5.01 27.50 -1.79
CA ALA A 306 -6.32 27.64 -1.15
C ALA A 306 -7.07 28.90 -1.63
N ARG A 307 -6.37 30.02 -1.85
CA ARG A 307 -6.97 31.26 -2.36
C ARG A 307 -7.46 31.11 -3.80
N GLU A 308 -6.66 30.53 -4.69
CA GLU A 308 -7.07 30.38 -6.09
C GLU A 308 -8.19 29.33 -6.24
N VAL A 309 -8.19 28.24 -5.47
CA VAL A 309 -9.31 27.28 -5.43
C VAL A 309 -10.59 27.95 -4.90
N ALA A 310 -10.52 28.71 -3.81
CA ALA A 310 -11.67 29.45 -3.27
C ALA A 310 -12.20 30.52 -4.24
N LYS A 311 -11.33 31.12 -5.05
CA LYS A 311 -11.67 32.07 -6.11
C LYS A 311 -12.49 31.39 -7.22
N VAL A 312 -12.08 30.22 -7.71
CA VAL A 312 -12.85 29.46 -8.72
C VAL A 312 -14.18 28.98 -8.15
N ALA A 313 -14.21 28.46 -6.92
CA ALA A 313 -15.44 28.06 -6.24
C ALA A 313 -16.44 29.24 -6.15
N LYS A 314 -16.00 30.40 -5.66
CA LYS A 314 -16.82 31.61 -5.59
C LYS A 314 -17.31 32.08 -6.97
N LEU A 315 -16.47 31.98 -8.01
CA LEU A 315 -16.85 32.32 -9.38
C LEU A 315 -17.93 31.37 -9.90
N LYS A 316 -17.81 30.07 -9.61
CA LYS A 316 -18.81 29.03 -9.92
C LYS A 316 -20.13 29.24 -9.20
N ASP A 317 -20.11 29.64 -7.93
CA ASP A 317 -21.32 29.94 -7.16
C ASP A 317 -22.03 31.19 -7.72
N THR A 318 -21.27 32.18 -8.19
CA THR A 318 -21.81 33.42 -8.76
C THR A 318 -22.34 33.24 -10.19
N HIS A 319 -21.69 32.40 -11.01
CA HIS A 319 -21.95 32.27 -12.44
C HIS A 319 -22.03 30.80 -12.89
N THR A 320 -22.82 29.99 -12.20
CA THR A 320 -22.81 28.52 -12.27
C THR A 320 -22.91 27.92 -13.67
N LYS A 321 -23.78 28.46 -14.54
CA LYS A 321 -23.90 27.94 -15.92
C LYS A 321 -22.65 28.25 -16.76
N LEU A 322 -22.14 29.48 -16.69
CA LEU A 322 -20.98 29.92 -17.46
C LEU A 322 -19.71 29.18 -17.01
N VAL A 323 -19.44 29.17 -15.71
CA VAL A 323 -18.27 28.49 -15.14
C VAL A 323 -18.39 26.98 -15.28
N GLY A 324 -19.60 26.42 -15.14
CA GLY A 324 -19.88 25.02 -15.47
C GLY A 324 -19.45 24.68 -16.90
N SER A 325 -19.85 25.48 -17.89
CA SER A 325 -19.43 25.30 -19.29
C SER A 325 -17.91 25.42 -19.52
N ILE A 326 -17.21 26.29 -18.77
CA ILE A 326 -15.74 26.40 -18.82
C ILE A 326 -15.10 25.12 -18.25
N LEU A 327 -15.61 24.61 -17.12
CA LEU A 327 -15.11 23.37 -16.50
C LEU A 327 -15.41 22.14 -17.37
N ASP A 328 -16.57 22.09 -18.03
CA ASP A 328 -16.92 21.09 -19.05
C ASP A 328 -16.02 21.17 -20.29
N ALA A 329 -15.59 22.38 -20.68
CA ALA A 329 -14.63 22.56 -21.77
C ALA A 329 -13.23 22.06 -21.39
N ILE A 330 -12.76 22.33 -20.17
CA ILE A 330 -11.48 21.79 -19.67
C ILE A 330 -11.53 20.25 -19.60
N ASP A 331 -12.65 19.68 -19.15
CA ASP A 331 -12.86 18.22 -19.11
C ASP A 331 -12.78 17.59 -20.51
N LYS A 332 -13.36 18.25 -21.52
CA LYS A 332 -13.23 17.85 -22.93
C LYS A 332 -11.80 17.97 -23.45
N VAL A 333 -11.08 19.04 -23.10
CA VAL A 333 -9.65 19.16 -23.45
C VAL A 333 -8.85 18.02 -22.83
N THR A 334 -9.09 17.68 -21.55
CA THR A 334 -8.46 16.53 -20.90
C THR A 334 -8.74 15.22 -21.65
N GLN A 335 -10.00 14.98 -22.04
CA GLN A 335 -10.38 13.79 -22.81
C GLN A 335 -9.72 13.78 -24.20
N SER A 336 -9.64 14.93 -24.89
CA SER A 336 -8.98 15.04 -26.19
C SER A 336 -7.46 14.82 -26.12
N VAL A 337 -6.77 15.34 -25.10
CA VAL A 337 -5.33 15.06 -24.89
C VAL A 337 -5.12 13.57 -24.63
N THR A 338 -5.99 12.95 -23.82
CA THR A 338 -5.94 11.51 -23.56
C THR A 338 -6.11 10.71 -24.84
N SER A 339 -7.16 10.99 -25.63
CA SER A 339 -7.43 10.27 -26.88
C SER A 339 -6.40 10.48 -27.98
N LEU A 340 -5.69 11.61 -28.00
CA LEU A 340 -4.57 11.84 -28.92
C LEU A 340 -3.32 11.06 -28.55
N ILE A 341 -3.07 10.85 -27.25
CA ILE A 341 -1.88 10.14 -26.75
C ILE A 341 -2.11 8.61 -26.74
N ASP A 342 -3.35 8.17 -26.53
CA ASP A 342 -3.77 6.77 -26.65
C ASP A 342 -3.99 6.34 -28.15
N ASP A 343 -3.61 7.17 -29.14
CA ASP A 343 -3.77 6.91 -30.60
C ASP A 343 -2.53 6.21 -31.18
N GLU A 344 -2.71 5.19 -32.02
CA GLU A 344 -1.60 4.44 -32.65
C GLU A 344 -0.81 5.28 -33.66
N ASP A 345 -1.43 6.32 -34.24
CA ASP A 345 -0.78 7.26 -35.16
C ASP A 345 -0.02 8.40 -34.44
N PHE A 346 0.06 8.40 -33.10
CA PHE A 346 0.77 9.44 -32.34
C PHE A 346 2.29 9.21 -32.30
N ASP A 347 3.05 10.12 -32.89
CA ASP A 347 4.52 10.15 -32.82
C ASP A 347 5.00 11.36 -31.99
N SER A 348 5.82 11.11 -30.95
CA SER A 348 6.38 12.16 -30.10
C SER A 348 7.49 12.98 -30.77
N GLU A 349 8.09 12.48 -31.84
CA GLU A 349 9.11 13.20 -32.63
C GLU A 349 8.49 14.03 -33.76
N GLU A 350 7.22 13.78 -34.10
CA GLU A 350 6.51 14.50 -35.17
C GLU A 350 5.92 15.83 -34.68
N GLU A 351 6.28 16.94 -35.34
CA GLU A 351 5.75 18.27 -35.01
C GLU A 351 4.22 18.35 -35.12
N GLU A 352 3.60 17.63 -36.08
CA GLU A 352 2.14 17.64 -36.26
C GLU A 352 1.41 17.00 -35.07
N SER A 353 1.91 15.87 -34.57
CA SER A 353 1.36 15.18 -33.41
C SER A 353 1.56 15.97 -32.11
N LEU A 354 2.76 16.53 -31.89
CA LEU A 354 2.98 17.45 -30.75
C LEU A 354 2.16 18.75 -30.86
N ARG A 355 1.94 19.27 -32.08
CA ARG A 355 1.11 20.46 -32.31
C ARG A 355 -0.32 20.27 -31.82
N LYS A 356 -0.95 19.11 -32.09
CA LYS A 356 -2.32 18.82 -31.62
C LYS A 356 -2.41 18.90 -30.08
N VAL A 357 -1.41 18.38 -29.37
CA VAL A 357 -1.32 18.46 -27.89
C VAL A 357 -1.03 19.90 -27.44
N GLY A 358 -0.11 20.60 -28.11
CA GLY A 358 0.24 21.99 -27.83
C GLY A 358 -0.94 22.96 -27.99
N GLU A 359 -1.72 22.83 -29.05
CA GLU A 359 -2.95 23.61 -29.27
C GLU A 359 -3.96 23.39 -28.14
N LEU A 360 -4.14 22.15 -27.67
CA LEU A 360 -4.96 21.83 -26.51
C LEU A 360 -4.40 22.41 -25.21
N MET A 361 -3.07 22.46 -25.02
CA MET A 361 -2.43 23.13 -23.89
C MET A 361 -2.72 24.64 -23.90
N THR A 362 -2.62 25.31 -25.06
CA THR A 362 -2.95 26.74 -25.23
C THR A 362 -4.44 27.00 -24.97
N ILE A 363 -5.35 26.13 -25.45
CA ILE A 363 -6.79 26.22 -25.18
C ILE A 363 -7.07 26.08 -23.67
N ASN A 364 -6.48 25.08 -23.00
CA ASN A 364 -6.64 24.92 -21.55
C ASN A 364 -6.12 26.15 -20.79
N HIS A 365 -4.98 26.73 -21.20
CA HIS A 365 -4.47 27.96 -20.59
C HIS A 365 -5.45 29.14 -20.73
N GLY A 366 -6.07 29.30 -21.90
CA GLY A 366 -7.12 30.31 -22.12
C GLY A 366 -8.35 30.09 -21.21
N LEU A 367 -8.78 28.84 -21.03
CA LEU A 367 -9.88 28.48 -20.12
C LEU A 367 -9.51 28.76 -18.64
N LEU A 368 -8.28 28.47 -18.23
CA LEU A 368 -7.76 28.77 -16.89
C LEU A 368 -7.63 30.27 -16.65
N ASN A 369 -7.23 31.05 -17.65
CA ASN A 369 -7.26 32.52 -17.58
C ASN A 369 -8.70 33.04 -17.48
N ALA A 370 -9.67 32.43 -18.18
CA ALA A 370 -11.10 32.74 -18.05
C ALA A 370 -11.70 32.39 -16.67
N LEU A 371 -11.18 31.36 -15.98
CA LEU A 371 -11.46 31.10 -14.55
C LEU A 371 -10.78 32.12 -13.61
N GLY A 372 -9.96 33.02 -14.15
CA GLY A 372 -9.22 34.05 -13.44
C GLY A 372 -7.99 33.54 -12.71
N VAL A 373 -7.55 32.30 -12.89
CA VAL A 373 -6.43 31.72 -12.12
C VAL A 373 -5.05 31.95 -12.74
N SER A 374 -4.94 32.72 -13.83
CA SER A 374 -3.65 33.16 -14.35
C SER A 374 -3.07 34.37 -13.59
N HIS A 375 -1.89 34.83 -14.00
CA HIS A 375 -1.16 35.96 -13.42
C HIS A 375 -0.34 36.68 -14.50
N PRO A 376 -0.11 38.01 -14.44
CA PRO A 376 0.67 38.71 -15.46
C PRO A 376 2.05 38.11 -15.76
N ARG A 377 2.77 37.57 -14.75
CA ARG A 377 4.03 36.85 -14.97
C ARG A 377 3.87 35.50 -15.71
N LEU A 378 2.72 34.84 -15.62
CA LEU A 378 2.43 33.63 -16.39
C LEU A 378 2.08 33.98 -17.85
N GLU A 379 1.22 34.99 -18.05
CA GLU A 379 0.90 35.50 -19.39
C GLU A 379 2.15 36.03 -20.11
N ARG A 380 3.08 36.65 -19.38
CA ARG A 380 4.36 37.14 -19.91
C ARG A 380 5.28 36.02 -20.39
N ILE A 381 5.40 34.92 -19.62
CA ILE A 381 6.18 33.75 -20.08
C ILE A 381 5.57 33.21 -21.38
N ARG A 382 4.24 33.06 -21.41
CA ARG A 382 3.52 32.57 -22.58
C ARG A 382 3.67 33.51 -23.79
N GLU A 383 3.61 34.84 -23.60
CA GLU A 383 3.89 35.84 -24.64
C GLU A 383 5.32 35.70 -25.20
N LEU A 384 6.32 35.54 -24.33
CA LEU A 384 7.72 35.38 -24.74
C LEU A 384 7.95 34.09 -25.53
N VAL A 385 7.33 32.98 -25.12
CA VAL A 385 7.39 31.70 -25.84
C VAL A 385 6.65 31.76 -27.18
N ASP A 386 5.42 32.29 -27.19
CA ASP A 386 4.60 32.45 -28.41
C ASP A 386 5.34 33.35 -29.43
N HIS A 387 6.02 34.42 -28.98
CA HIS A 387 6.82 35.30 -29.84
C HIS A 387 8.14 34.67 -30.31
N ALA A 388 8.80 33.87 -29.48
CA ALA A 388 9.98 33.11 -29.89
C ALA A 388 9.63 31.99 -30.89
N ASP A 389 8.38 31.50 -30.85
CA ASP A 389 7.88 30.36 -31.62
C ASP A 389 8.79 29.13 -31.44
N ILE A 390 8.84 28.65 -30.20
CA ILE A 390 9.62 27.48 -29.78
C ILE A 390 8.77 26.35 -29.17
N GLY A 391 7.48 26.58 -28.90
CA GLY A 391 6.65 25.64 -28.16
C GLY A 391 5.32 26.23 -27.70
N TRP A 392 4.57 25.46 -26.91
CA TRP A 392 3.24 25.82 -26.41
C TRP A 392 3.22 25.89 -24.88
N THR A 393 2.94 27.07 -24.32
CA THR A 393 2.97 27.32 -22.87
C THR A 393 1.59 27.28 -22.22
N LYS A 394 1.54 26.71 -21.02
CA LYS A 394 0.44 26.89 -20.07
C LYS A 394 0.92 26.96 -18.62
N LEU A 395 0.15 27.59 -17.75
CA LEU A 395 0.36 27.46 -16.30
C LEU A 395 0.18 25.99 -15.84
N THR A 396 0.79 25.62 -14.71
CA THR A 396 0.55 24.31 -14.09
C THR A 396 0.22 24.40 -12.59
N GLY A 397 -0.62 23.49 -12.11
CA GLY A 397 -1.17 23.52 -10.76
C GLY A 397 -2.10 24.72 -10.51
N ALA A 398 -2.07 25.27 -9.30
CA ALA A 398 -3.06 26.23 -8.82
C ALA A 398 -3.15 27.58 -9.57
N GLY A 399 -2.15 27.94 -10.37
CA GLY A 399 -2.05 29.28 -10.96
C GLY A 399 -1.76 30.40 -9.95
N GLY A 400 -2.06 31.65 -10.31
CA GLY A 400 -1.80 32.85 -9.51
C GLY A 400 -0.31 33.21 -9.34
N GLY A 401 0.58 32.55 -10.09
CA GLY A 401 2.02 32.50 -9.88
C GLY A 401 2.55 31.06 -9.96
N GLY A 402 3.68 30.77 -9.33
CA GLY A 402 4.35 29.46 -9.42
C GLY A 402 4.84 29.15 -10.84
N CYS A 403 4.73 27.89 -11.28
CA CYS A 403 5.30 27.45 -12.55
C CYS A 403 4.33 27.46 -13.74
N SER A 404 4.90 27.64 -14.94
CA SER A 404 4.35 27.23 -16.23
C SER A 404 5.16 26.08 -16.83
N ILE A 405 4.51 25.32 -17.70
CA ILE A 405 5.12 24.28 -18.53
C ILE A 405 5.00 24.68 -20.00
N THR A 406 6.04 24.43 -20.77
CA THR A 406 6.10 24.66 -22.21
C THR A 406 6.50 23.36 -22.89
N LEU A 407 5.61 22.82 -23.72
CA LEU A 407 5.95 21.71 -24.63
C LEU A 407 6.78 22.28 -25.76
N LEU A 408 8.01 21.82 -25.94
CA LEU A 408 8.93 22.33 -26.96
C LEU A 408 8.61 21.71 -28.33
N ARG A 409 8.81 22.49 -29.41
CA ARG A 409 8.74 21.98 -30.79
C ARG A 409 9.96 21.06 -31.07
N PRO A 410 9.80 19.98 -31.85
CA PRO A 410 10.95 19.23 -32.38
C PRO A 410 11.87 20.15 -33.17
N GLY A 411 13.19 20.05 -32.94
CA GLY A 411 14.18 20.85 -33.66
C GLY A 411 14.10 22.37 -33.42
N ALA A 412 13.52 22.84 -32.31
CA ALA A 412 13.48 24.26 -31.95
C ALA A 412 14.89 24.91 -32.05
N PRO A 413 15.06 26.01 -32.81
CA PRO A 413 16.40 26.59 -33.04
C PRO A 413 17.10 27.03 -31.75
N ALA A 414 18.31 26.52 -31.53
CA ALA A 414 19.09 26.77 -30.31
C ALA A 414 19.32 28.28 -30.06
N ASP A 415 19.53 29.07 -31.12
CA ASP A 415 19.73 30.51 -31.03
C ASP A 415 18.46 31.30 -30.65
N LYS A 416 17.27 30.74 -30.88
CA LYS A 416 16.00 31.26 -30.34
C LYS A 416 15.84 30.88 -28.87
N LEU A 417 16.17 29.63 -28.51
CA LEU A 417 16.07 29.13 -27.14
C LEU A 417 17.03 29.88 -26.20
N GLU A 418 18.29 30.09 -26.61
CA GLU A 418 19.28 30.91 -25.89
C GLU A 418 18.80 32.37 -25.71
N ARG A 419 18.15 32.95 -26.73
CA ARG A 419 17.58 34.31 -26.63
C ARG A 419 16.40 34.38 -25.67
N LEU A 420 15.49 33.41 -25.68
CA LEU A 420 14.43 33.30 -24.67
C LEU A 420 15.05 33.12 -23.27
N HIS A 421 16.07 32.28 -23.14
CA HIS A 421 16.77 32.02 -21.89
C HIS A 421 17.35 33.29 -21.26
N SER A 422 18.01 34.14 -22.06
CA SER A 422 18.47 35.46 -21.61
C SER A 422 17.30 36.33 -21.14
N GLN A 423 16.23 36.43 -21.93
CA GLN A 423 15.05 37.24 -21.57
C GLN A 423 14.36 36.76 -20.29
N LEU A 424 14.31 35.44 -20.07
CA LEU A 424 13.76 34.86 -18.85
C LEU A 424 14.64 35.17 -17.63
N ASP A 425 15.97 35.12 -17.77
CA ASP A 425 16.89 35.49 -16.70
C ASP A 425 16.82 36.99 -16.37
N ASP A 426 16.78 37.86 -17.39
CA ASP A 426 16.66 39.31 -17.26
C ASP A 426 15.36 39.73 -16.54
N GLU A 427 14.25 39.02 -16.76
CA GLU A 427 12.96 39.24 -16.07
C GLU A 427 12.83 38.46 -14.73
N GLY A 428 13.90 37.81 -14.27
CA GLY A 428 13.99 37.15 -12.96
C GLY A 428 13.16 35.86 -12.84
N TYR A 429 12.99 35.12 -13.94
CA TYR A 429 12.44 33.78 -13.94
C TYR A 429 13.50 32.74 -13.58
N VAL A 430 13.08 31.54 -13.18
CA VAL A 430 14.00 30.38 -13.05
C VAL A 430 13.49 29.26 -13.95
N LYS A 431 14.39 28.73 -14.77
CA LYS A 431 14.09 27.80 -15.86
C LYS A 431 14.74 26.44 -15.64
N PHE A 432 14.06 25.39 -16.07
CA PHE A 432 14.51 24.00 -16.03
C PHE A 432 14.11 23.32 -17.33
N GLU A 433 15.09 22.89 -18.12
CA GLU A 433 14.86 21.91 -19.19
C GLU A 433 14.67 20.53 -18.56
N THR A 434 13.64 19.80 -18.97
CA THR A 434 13.32 18.48 -18.46
C THR A 434 12.47 17.70 -19.47
N THR A 435 12.07 16.49 -19.09
CA THR A 435 11.20 15.62 -19.90
C THR A 435 9.91 15.38 -19.12
N LEU A 436 8.77 15.51 -19.80
CA LEU A 436 7.45 15.10 -19.31
C LEU A 436 7.23 13.62 -19.64
N GLY A 437 6.57 12.86 -18.76
CA GLY A 437 6.32 11.43 -19.02
C GLY A 437 7.50 10.52 -18.65
N GLY A 438 8.48 11.02 -17.90
CA GLY A 438 9.63 10.22 -17.46
C GLY A 438 9.27 9.04 -16.54
N ASP A 439 10.20 8.10 -16.43
CA ASP A 439 10.06 6.90 -15.59
C ASP A 439 9.85 7.18 -14.10
N GLY A 440 9.14 6.24 -13.45
CA GLY A 440 8.72 6.30 -12.05
C GLY A 440 9.85 6.08 -11.06
N VAL A 441 9.56 5.43 -9.95
CA VAL A 441 10.57 5.13 -8.93
C VAL A 441 11.64 4.17 -9.50
N GLY A 442 12.90 4.56 -9.32
CA GLY A 442 14.07 3.83 -9.79
C GLY A 442 15.02 3.49 -8.65
N VAL A 443 15.78 2.42 -8.83
CA VAL A 443 16.76 1.89 -7.86
C VAL A 443 18.10 1.70 -8.53
N LEU A 444 19.16 2.10 -7.84
CA LEU A 444 20.56 1.88 -8.21
C LEU A 444 21.19 1.00 -7.11
N TRP A 445 21.35 -0.30 -7.40
CA TRP A 445 21.85 -1.28 -6.42
C TRP A 445 22.94 -2.18 -7.04
N PRO A 446 24.19 -2.15 -6.53
CA PRO A 446 24.73 -1.17 -5.57
C PRO A 446 24.78 0.25 -6.17
N ALA A 447 25.13 1.26 -5.35
CA ALA A 447 25.29 2.66 -5.77
C ALA A 447 26.54 2.87 -6.67
N VAL A 448 26.55 2.29 -7.87
CA VAL A 448 27.65 2.32 -8.83
C VAL A 448 27.09 2.67 -10.21
N LEU A 449 27.66 3.68 -10.88
CA LEU A 449 27.25 4.13 -12.21
C LEU A 449 28.39 4.03 -13.21
N LYS A 450 28.07 3.61 -14.44
CA LYS A 450 28.98 3.74 -15.58
C LYS A 450 28.72 5.07 -16.28
N ASN A 451 29.77 5.85 -16.52
CA ASN A 451 29.68 7.25 -16.96
C ASN A 451 30.48 7.55 -18.26
N GLY A 452 30.93 6.52 -18.98
CA GLY A 452 31.77 6.64 -20.18
C GLY A 452 33.23 7.01 -19.88
N MET A 453 33.71 6.68 -18.68
CA MET A 453 35.05 7.02 -18.17
C MET A 453 35.93 5.76 -18.07
N ASP A 454 37.25 5.90 -17.94
CA ASP A 454 38.17 4.75 -17.83
C ASP A 454 37.78 3.76 -16.69
N GLU A 455 37.18 4.27 -15.60
CA GLU A 455 36.66 3.50 -14.46
C GLU A 455 35.53 2.51 -14.84
N ASP A 456 34.85 2.70 -15.97
CA ASP A 456 33.79 1.79 -16.44
C ASP A 456 34.33 0.41 -16.81
N HIS A 457 35.59 0.34 -17.26
CA HIS A 457 36.30 -0.92 -17.52
C HIS A 457 36.69 -1.66 -16.24
N GLU A 458 36.70 -0.97 -15.09
CA GLU A 458 37.01 -1.54 -13.76
C GLU A 458 35.75 -1.85 -12.93
N GLY A 459 34.56 -1.56 -13.46
CA GLY A 459 33.27 -1.89 -12.83
C GLY A 459 32.31 -0.71 -12.63
N GLY A 460 32.74 0.52 -12.94
CA GLY A 460 31.96 1.75 -12.79
C GLY A 460 32.26 2.53 -11.50
N MET A 461 31.84 3.79 -11.48
CA MET A 461 32.09 4.75 -10.41
C MET A 461 31.21 4.50 -9.19
N GLU A 462 31.79 4.14 -8.05
CA GLU A 462 31.06 4.07 -6.77
C GLU A 462 30.65 5.47 -6.28
N ILE A 463 29.37 5.64 -5.98
CA ILE A 463 28.78 6.86 -5.43
C ILE A 463 28.83 6.79 -3.90
N ASP A 464 29.96 7.20 -3.34
CA ASP A 464 30.11 7.35 -1.90
C ASP A 464 29.44 8.62 -1.35
N LEU A 465 29.33 8.67 -0.02
CA LEU A 465 28.70 9.77 0.72
C LEU A 465 29.41 11.11 0.52
N GLU A 466 30.74 11.13 0.43
CA GLU A 466 31.52 12.35 0.33
C GLU A 466 31.38 12.97 -1.05
N LYS A 467 31.46 12.15 -2.12
CA LYS A 467 31.11 12.54 -3.48
C LYS A 467 29.71 13.17 -3.54
N PHE A 468 28.69 12.48 -3.04
CA PHE A 468 27.29 12.93 -3.14
C PHE A 468 26.98 14.22 -2.35
N LEU A 469 27.68 14.46 -1.23
CA LEU A 469 27.55 15.69 -0.45
C LEU A 469 28.29 16.87 -1.07
N ASN A 470 29.48 16.66 -1.64
CA ASN A 470 30.33 17.72 -2.17
C ASN A 470 29.87 18.25 -3.54
N VAL A 471 28.80 17.71 -4.12
CA VAL A 471 28.25 18.16 -5.39
C VAL A 471 27.51 19.50 -5.27
N GLU A 472 28.00 20.51 -5.98
CA GLU A 472 27.38 21.83 -6.09
C GLU A 472 26.24 21.87 -7.10
N GLY A 473 25.05 22.29 -6.64
CA GLY A 473 23.88 22.59 -7.48
C GLY A 473 23.21 21.42 -8.21
N ASN A 474 22.03 21.66 -8.77
CA ASN A 474 21.22 20.63 -9.43
C ASN A 474 21.93 20.03 -10.65
N VAL A 475 22.64 20.86 -11.43
CA VAL A 475 23.42 20.40 -12.61
C VAL A 475 24.54 19.44 -12.20
N GLY A 476 25.19 19.69 -11.05
CA GLY A 476 26.15 18.75 -10.49
C GLY A 476 25.49 17.44 -10.08
N VAL A 477 24.32 17.50 -9.43
CA VAL A 477 23.61 16.31 -8.95
C VAL A 477 23.15 15.43 -10.12
N GLU A 478 22.53 16.01 -11.15
CA GLU A 478 22.23 15.27 -12.39
C GLU A 478 23.52 14.75 -13.05
N ARG A 479 24.63 15.50 -13.05
CA ARG A 479 25.89 14.99 -13.61
C ARG A 479 26.42 13.78 -12.86
N LEU A 480 26.34 13.75 -11.52
CA LEU A 480 26.85 12.63 -10.73
C LEU A 480 25.93 11.41 -10.74
N VAL A 481 24.63 11.60 -10.51
CA VAL A 481 23.67 10.51 -10.23
C VAL A 481 22.43 10.50 -11.13
N GLY A 482 22.36 11.42 -12.10
CA GLY A 482 21.20 11.58 -12.99
C GLY A 482 20.83 10.30 -13.73
N VAL A 483 19.53 10.07 -13.90
CA VAL A 483 19.02 8.87 -14.60
C VAL A 483 19.28 8.92 -16.11
N HIS A 484 19.38 10.13 -16.68
CA HIS A 484 19.68 10.36 -18.09
C HIS A 484 21.14 10.77 -18.28
N GLY A 485 21.75 10.28 -19.35
CA GLY A 485 23.06 10.66 -19.88
C GLY A 485 22.93 11.23 -21.30
N GLY A 486 24.04 11.66 -21.90
CA GLY A 486 24.04 12.36 -23.19
C GLY A 486 23.59 11.55 -24.41
N VAL A 487 23.20 10.27 -24.24
CA VAL A 487 22.73 9.37 -25.31
C VAL A 487 21.58 8.45 -24.84
N GLY A 488 20.85 8.82 -23.78
CA GLY A 488 19.73 8.03 -23.23
C GLY A 488 19.88 7.71 -21.74
N GLU A 489 19.19 6.67 -21.26
CA GLU A 489 19.27 6.24 -19.85
C GLU A 489 20.68 5.77 -19.45
N ARG A 490 21.11 6.08 -18.21
CA ARG A 490 22.43 5.64 -17.73
C ARG A 490 22.42 4.19 -17.28
N GLU A 491 23.43 3.45 -17.73
CA GLU A 491 23.63 2.05 -17.36
C GLU A 491 23.86 1.90 -15.85
N GLY A 492 22.85 1.39 -15.15
CA GLY A 492 22.89 1.13 -13.70
C GLY A 492 21.55 1.36 -13.01
N TRP A 493 20.82 2.42 -13.38
CA TRP A 493 19.47 2.66 -12.86
C TRP A 493 18.49 1.62 -13.41
N LYS A 494 17.58 1.15 -12.55
CA LYS A 494 16.52 0.19 -12.90
C LYS A 494 15.18 0.68 -12.38
N PHE A 495 14.13 0.52 -13.19
CA PHE A 495 12.78 1.03 -12.91
C PHE A 495 11.77 -0.12 -12.94
N TRP A 496 10.70 -0.01 -12.17
CA TRP A 496 9.54 -0.89 -12.33
C TRP A 496 8.71 -0.36 -13.51
N ARG A 497 8.78 -1.05 -14.65
CA ARG A 497 7.98 -0.73 -15.85
C ARG A 497 6.80 -1.68 -15.98
N VAL A 498 5.74 -1.18 -16.60
CA VAL A 498 4.49 -1.89 -16.86
C VAL A 498 4.09 -1.55 -18.28
N GLU A 499 4.47 -2.36 -19.26
CA GLU A 499 4.04 -2.16 -20.64
C GLU A 499 2.55 -2.52 -20.78
N SER A 500 1.79 -1.81 -21.62
CA SER A 500 0.48 -2.30 -22.01
C SER A 500 0.59 -3.38 -23.10
N LEU A 501 -0.24 -4.41 -23.01
CA LEU A 501 -0.38 -5.38 -24.09
C LEU A 501 -1.10 -4.68 -25.25
N SER A 502 -0.34 -4.35 -26.31
CA SER A 502 -0.90 -3.80 -27.54
C SER A 502 -2.04 -4.68 -28.07
N SER A 503 -3.15 -4.05 -28.42
CA SER A 503 -4.49 -4.67 -28.35
C SER A 503 -4.87 -5.54 -29.55
N GLY A 504 -4.06 -6.56 -29.83
CA GLY A 504 -4.32 -7.60 -30.83
C GLY A 504 -5.42 -8.61 -30.47
N ALA A 505 -6.49 -8.21 -29.78
CA ALA A 505 -7.61 -9.10 -29.43
C ALA A 505 -8.96 -8.35 -29.33
N THR A 506 -9.87 -8.61 -30.28
CA THR A 506 -11.22 -8.06 -30.32
C THR A 506 -12.09 -8.51 -29.14
N ALA A 507 -12.36 -7.61 -28.21
CA ALA A 507 -13.36 -7.80 -27.16
C ALA A 507 -14.76 -7.34 -27.62
N LEU A 508 -15.77 -8.19 -27.40
CA LEU A 508 -17.17 -7.90 -27.72
C LEU A 508 -17.76 -6.85 -26.75
N ALA A 509 -18.36 -5.79 -27.30
CA ALA A 509 -18.96 -4.71 -26.52
C ALA A 509 -20.28 -5.13 -25.83
N PRO A 510 -20.50 -4.80 -24.55
CA PRO A 510 -21.81 -4.90 -23.91
C PRO A 510 -22.71 -3.71 -24.27
N ASN A 511 -23.97 -4.03 -24.55
CA ASN A 511 -24.96 -3.12 -25.14
C ASN A 511 -25.40 -1.98 -24.20
N THR A 512 -25.58 -0.78 -24.76
CA THR A 512 -26.11 0.38 -24.02
C THR A 512 -27.62 0.25 -23.76
N ARG A 513 -28.09 0.60 -22.56
CA ARG A 513 -29.48 1.03 -22.32
C ARG A 513 -29.60 1.88 -21.05
N SER A 514 -29.73 3.19 -21.24
CA SER A 514 -30.12 4.14 -20.20
C SER A 514 -31.65 4.19 -20.05
N PRO A 515 -32.17 4.39 -18.82
CA PRO A 515 -33.55 4.84 -18.61
C PRO A 515 -33.59 6.35 -18.32
N THR A 516 -34.44 7.07 -19.05
CA THR A 516 -34.74 8.49 -18.86
C THR A 516 -35.52 8.73 -17.56
N PRO A 517 -35.23 9.78 -16.77
CA PRO A 517 -36.06 10.14 -15.63
C PRO A 517 -37.38 10.81 -16.07
N LEU A 518 -38.51 10.27 -15.62
CA LEU A 518 -39.84 10.84 -15.84
C LEU A 518 -40.18 11.93 -14.83
N SER A 519 -40.89 12.96 -15.30
CA SER A 519 -41.35 14.11 -14.51
C SER A 519 -42.60 13.81 -13.70
N ILE A 520 -42.50 13.93 -12.37
CA ILE A 520 -43.59 14.11 -11.39
C ILE A 520 -42.95 14.95 -10.27
N GLY A 521 -43.48 16.06 -9.74
CA GLY A 521 -44.84 16.59 -9.71
C GLY A 521 -45.06 17.13 -8.29
N ALA A 522 -44.85 18.43 -8.07
CA ALA A 522 -44.81 19.02 -6.72
C ALA A 522 -46.23 19.24 -6.13
N PRO A 523 -46.45 18.92 -4.82
CA PRO A 523 -47.64 19.34 -4.08
C PRO A 523 -47.39 20.63 -3.26
N PRO A 524 -48.46 21.36 -2.85
CA PRO A 524 -48.42 22.82 -2.81
C PRO A 524 -48.23 23.46 -1.42
N ALA A 525 -47.79 24.72 -1.43
CA ALA A 525 -47.82 25.63 -0.29
C ALA A 525 -49.17 26.36 -0.16
N LEU A 526 -49.71 26.40 1.06
CA LEU A 526 -50.93 27.11 1.50
C LEU A 526 -50.72 27.46 2.99
N PHE A 527 -51.04 28.64 3.55
CA PHE A 527 -51.58 29.92 3.06
C PHE A 527 -50.85 31.08 3.78
N ARG A 528 -50.80 32.27 3.16
CA ARG A 528 -50.69 33.56 3.87
C ARG A 528 -51.98 34.34 3.59
N HIS A 529 -52.44 35.14 4.57
CA HIS A 529 -53.45 36.17 4.37
C HIS A 529 -53.11 37.41 5.23
N ASP A 530 -53.56 38.58 4.77
CA ASP A 530 -53.04 39.90 5.12
C ASP A 530 -53.96 40.77 5.99
N MET A 531 -53.34 41.60 6.85
CA MET A 531 -53.69 43.01 7.15
C MET A 531 -55.00 43.31 7.95
N PRO A 532 -55.28 44.58 8.37
CA PRO A 532 -54.84 45.20 9.63
C PRO A 532 -56.04 45.84 10.43
N PRO A 533 -55.92 46.68 11.52
CA PRO A 533 -55.56 48.12 11.39
C PRO A 533 -55.03 48.93 12.64
N LYS A 534 -54.39 50.09 12.35
CA LYS A 534 -54.44 51.44 13.00
C LYS A 534 -54.16 51.70 14.52
N ALA A 535 -52.98 52.29 14.77
CA ALA A 535 -52.69 53.66 15.30
C ALA A 535 -53.35 54.26 16.58
N LYS A 536 -52.52 54.76 17.53
CA LYS A 536 -52.37 56.21 17.90
C LYS A 536 -51.28 56.49 18.98
N VAL A 537 -50.61 57.66 18.85
CA VAL A 537 -50.07 58.64 19.84
C VAL A 537 -49.98 58.21 21.34
N GLY A 538 -48.94 58.49 22.15
CA GLY A 538 -47.70 59.27 22.00
C GLY A 538 -47.48 60.29 23.16
N SER A 539 -46.40 60.19 23.95
CA SER A 539 -45.95 61.23 24.91
C SER A 539 -44.49 61.03 25.41
N LYS A 540 -43.89 62.11 25.94
CA LYS A 540 -42.45 62.29 26.31
C LYS A 540 -42.16 61.98 27.81
N PRO A 541 -40.90 62.04 28.31
CA PRO A 541 -40.41 61.13 29.36
C PRO A 541 -40.48 61.66 30.81
N LYS A 542 -40.15 60.78 31.76
CA LYS A 542 -39.70 61.11 33.13
C LYS A 542 -38.51 60.24 33.55
N GLU A 543 -37.85 60.67 34.63
CA GLU A 543 -36.44 60.43 34.93
C GLU A 543 -36.05 59.05 35.49
N ALA A 544 -34.73 58.87 35.58
CA ALA A 544 -34.00 57.65 35.87
C ALA A 544 -34.29 56.97 37.22
N GLU A 545 -34.36 55.64 37.16
CA GLU A 545 -33.81 54.75 38.19
C GLU A 545 -32.82 53.78 37.53
N THR A 546 -31.65 53.60 38.13
CA THR A 546 -30.59 52.73 37.62
C THR A 546 -30.94 51.26 37.80
N LYS A 547 -31.50 50.64 36.74
CA LYS A 547 -31.51 49.19 36.60
C LYS A 547 -30.18 48.71 36.01
N THR A 548 -29.49 47.83 36.72
CA THR A 548 -28.50 46.94 36.11
C THR A 548 -29.20 46.17 34.98
N LYS A 549 -28.67 46.30 33.76
CA LYS A 549 -29.12 45.49 32.63
C LYS A 549 -28.56 44.09 32.82
N ASP A 550 -29.43 43.09 32.85
CA ASP A 550 -28.99 41.71 32.70
C ASP A 550 -28.42 41.53 31.29
N GLU A 551 -27.17 41.06 31.21
CA GLU A 551 -26.58 40.68 29.92
C GLU A 551 -27.37 39.49 29.34
N PRO A 552 -27.76 39.54 28.05
CA PRO A 552 -28.40 38.41 27.42
C PRO A 552 -27.42 37.23 27.33
N LEU A 553 -27.86 36.04 27.74
CA LEU A 553 -27.09 34.80 27.58
C LEU A 553 -26.61 34.65 26.13
N PRO A 554 -25.35 34.23 25.91
CA PRO A 554 -24.83 33.99 24.56
C PRO A 554 -25.68 32.93 23.83
N PRO A 555 -25.75 32.99 22.50
CA PRO A 555 -26.48 31.99 21.72
C PRO A 555 -25.85 30.60 21.96
N PRO A 556 -26.66 29.57 22.26
CA PRO A 556 -26.13 28.25 22.57
C PRO A 556 -25.49 27.60 21.34
N THR A 557 -24.32 27.00 21.52
CA THR A 557 -23.54 26.32 20.47
C THR A 557 -23.69 24.80 20.52
N THR A 558 -23.96 24.23 21.70
CA THR A 558 -24.18 22.78 21.91
C THR A 558 -25.62 22.46 22.34
N ALA A 559 -26.00 21.17 22.30
CA ALA A 559 -27.32 20.71 22.76
C ALA A 559 -27.54 20.89 24.28
N ASN A 560 -26.49 20.71 25.08
CA ASN A 560 -26.49 20.98 26.53
C ASN A 560 -26.64 22.47 26.81
N GLU A 561 -25.94 23.34 26.08
CA GLU A 561 -26.13 24.78 26.17
C GLU A 561 -27.54 25.20 25.74
N GLN A 562 -28.08 24.65 24.64
CA GLN A 562 -29.44 24.97 24.18
C GLN A 562 -30.50 24.53 25.19
N THR A 563 -30.29 23.39 25.85
CA THR A 563 -31.16 22.91 26.92
C THR A 563 -31.11 23.82 28.13
N ARG A 564 -29.91 24.25 28.57
CA ARG A 564 -29.73 25.23 29.66
C ARG A 564 -30.31 26.60 29.31
N TYR A 565 -30.11 27.08 28.09
CA TYR A 565 -30.65 28.35 27.59
C TYR A 565 -32.19 28.35 27.64
N ARG A 566 -32.83 27.29 27.13
CA ARG A 566 -34.29 27.11 27.22
C ARG A 566 -34.77 27.00 28.68
N PHE A 567 -34.02 26.32 29.54
CA PHE A 567 -34.33 26.21 30.96
C PHE A 567 -34.35 27.58 31.65
N TYR A 568 -33.29 28.38 31.53
CA TYR A 568 -33.23 29.71 32.14
C TYR A 568 -34.20 30.71 31.51
N ALA A 569 -34.43 30.64 30.20
CA ALA A 569 -35.46 31.46 29.52
C ALA A 569 -36.88 31.22 30.08
N THR A 570 -37.16 30.05 30.67
CA THR A 570 -38.43 29.75 31.36
C THR A 570 -38.34 29.85 32.89
N ASN A 571 -37.14 30.08 33.45
CA ASN A 571 -36.88 30.17 34.89
C ASN A 571 -35.96 31.36 35.25
N PRO A 572 -36.32 32.61 34.93
CA PRO A 572 -35.44 33.78 35.12
C PRO A 572 -35.08 34.04 36.59
N ALA A 573 -36.01 33.81 37.53
CA ALA A 573 -35.74 33.93 38.96
C ALA A 573 -34.76 32.86 39.51
N GLU A 574 -34.68 31.69 38.85
CA GLU A 574 -33.73 30.64 39.20
C GLU A 574 -32.33 31.02 38.71
N HIS A 575 -32.22 31.47 37.47
CA HIS A 575 -30.98 31.99 36.87
C HIS A 575 -30.37 33.10 37.75
N ARG A 576 -31.18 34.05 38.21
CA ARG A 576 -30.74 35.15 39.07
C ARG A 576 -30.31 34.70 40.47
N ARG A 577 -30.93 33.66 41.04
CA ARG A 577 -30.48 33.01 42.28
C ARG A 577 -29.11 32.36 42.10
N GLU A 578 -28.88 31.66 40.99
CA GLU A 578 -27.61 30.98 40.74
C GLU A 578 -26.46 31.94 40.44
N GLN A 579 -26.73 33.10 39.83
CA GLN A 579 -25.72 34.14 39.57
C GLN A 579 -25.28 34.89 40.84
N LEU A 580 -26.21 35.23 41.74
CA LEU A 580 -25.93 36.11 42.90
C LEU A 580 -25.82 35.36 44.23
N GLY A 581 -26.36 34.14 44.33
CA GLY A 581 -26.58 33.45 45.59
C GLY A 581 -27.85 33.95 46.31
N LEU A 582 -28.46 33.09 47.13
CA LEU A 582 -29.76 33.38 47.77
C LEU A 582 -29.68 34.57 48.74
N ASP A 583 -28.54 34.76 49.40
CA ASP A 583 -28.36 35.78 50.44
C ASP A 583 -28.15 37.20 49.88
N ALA A 584 -27.61 37.31 48.65
CA ALA A 584 -27.41 38.59 47.96
C ALA A 584 -28.67 39.11 47.24
N LEU A 585 -29.71 38.27 47.09
CA LEU A 585 -30.98 38.68 46.52
C LEU A 585 -31.73 39.64 47.47
N THR A 586 -32.29 40.70 46.90
CA THR A 586 -33.19 41.60 47.63
C THR A 586 -34.41 40.85 48.19
N PRO A 587 -35.10 41.36 49.22
CA PRO A 587 -36.31 40.73 49.75
C PRO A 587 -37.39 40.48 48.69
N ALA A 588 -37.52 41.38 47.71
CA ALA A 588 -38.45 41.24 46.60
C ALA A 588 -38.04 40.11 45.62
N GLU A 589 -36.75 40.01 45.27
CA GLU A 589 -36.24 38.93 44.43
C GLU A 589 -36.33 37.56 45.11
N ARG A 590 -36.06 37.48 46.41
CA ARG A 590 -36.27 36.25 47.21
C ARG A 590 -37.74 35.83 47.23
N GLN A 591 -38.66 36.77 47.40
CA GLN A 591 -40.10 36.48 47.33
C GLN A 591 -40.51 36.00 45.93
N THR A 592 -39.98 36.64 44.88
CA THR A 592 -40.25 36.29 43.47
C THR A 592 -39.72 34.89 43.15
N TRP A 593 -38.52 34.54 43.64
CA TRP A 593 -37.96 33.20 43.52
C TRP A 593 -38.77 32.16 44.30
N ALA A 594 -39.14 32.43 45.55
CA ALA A 594 -39.95 31.52 46.36
C ALA A 594 -41.33 31.27 45.74
N ASN A 595 -41.99 32.33 45.24
CA ASN A 595 -43.24 32.22 44.48
C ASN A 595 -43.04 31.38 43.21
N ALA A 596 -41.97 31.63 42.45
CA ALA A 596 -41.62 30.88 41.24
C ALA A 596 -41.33 29.39 41.49
N ALA A 597 -40.68 29.05 42.61
CA ALA A 597 -40.38 27.67 43.01
C ALA A 597 -41.61 26.93 43.55
N PHE A 598 -42.55 27.63 44.18
CA PHE A 598 -43.79 27.06 44.70
C PHE A 598 -44.87 26.86 43.61
N LEU A 599 -44.94 27.79 42.64
CA LEU A 599 -45.95 27.83 41.57
C LEU A 599 -46.16 26.47 40.84
N PRO A 600 -45.14 25.67 40.47
CA PRO A 600 -45.34 24.38 39.81
C PRO A 600 -46.03 23.32 40.67
N ARG A 601 -45.86 23.38 42.01
CA ARG A 601 -46.51 22.44 42.94
C ARG A 601 -47.98 22.81 43.14
N LEU A 602 -48.29 24.11 43.22
CA LEU A 602 -49.67 24.61 43.26
C LEU A 602 -50.41 24.32 41.95
N ALA A 603 -49.79 24.61 40.79
CA ALA A 603 -50.37 24.36 39.48
C ALA A 603 -50.61 22.86 39.20
N ALA A 604 -49.74 21.98 39.72
CA ALA A 604 -49.92 20.53 39.65
C ALA A 604 -50.88 19.96 40.74
N ARG A 605 -51.55 20.83 41.53
CA ARG A 605 -52.41 20.47 42.66
C ARG A 605 -51.75 19.57 43.73
N GLN A 606 -50.43 19.66 43.87
CA GLN A 606 -49.66 18.91 44.87
C GLN A 606 -49.68 19.59 46.26
N VAL A 607 -50.11 20.85 46.33
CA VAL A 607 -50.34 21.60 47.56
C VAL A 607 -51.68 22.34 47.44
N HIS A 608 -52.47 22.36 48.50
CA HIS A 608 -53.75 23.08 48.55
C HIS A 608 -53.62 24.32 49.45
N LEU A 609 -53.98 25.49 48.91
CA LEU A 609 -54.08 26.74 49.66
C LEU A 609 -55.55 27.04 50.00
N PRO A 610 -55.85 27.66 51.16
CA PRO A 610 -57.18 28.21 51.44
C PRO A 610 -57.62 29.21 50.36
N PRO A 611 -58.92 29.32 50.02
CA PRO A 611 -59.39 30.12 48.88
C PRO A 611 -58.93 31.59 48.87
N LYS A 612 -58.75 32.20 50.05
CA LYS A 612 -58.20 33.55 50.19
C LYS A 612 -56.71 33.61 49.85
N ALA A 613 -55.93 32.63 50.32
CA ALA A 613 -54.48 32.55 50.08
C ALA A 613 -54.15 32.18 48.63
N ASP A 614 -54.92 31.26 48.02
CA ASP A 614 -54.79 30.92 46.59
C ASP A 614 -55.03 32.15 45.72
N ARG A 615 -56.11 32.90 45.97
CA ARG A 615 -56.45 34.12 45.22
C ARG A 615 -55.38 35.21 45.33
N GLU A 616 -54.82 35.43 46.53
CA GLU A 616 -53.73 36.40 46.70
C GLU A 616 -52.41 35.91 46.07
N PHE A 617 -52.09 34.61 46.14
CA PHE A 617 -50.92 34.04 45.47
C PHE A 617 -51.01 34.19 43.95
N TRP A 618 -52.15 33.90 43.33
CA TRP A 618 -52.33 34.08 41.88
C TRP A 618 -52.31 35.55 41.44
N LYS A 619 -52.84 36.48 42.25
CA LYS A 619 -52.65 37.92 42.02
C LYS A 619 -51.17 38.30 42.04
N GLN A 620 -50.42 37.80 43.02
CA GLN A 620 -49.01 38.12 43.18
C GLN A 620 -48.16 37.51 42.03
N ALA A 621 -48.41 36.26 41.66
CA ALA A 621 -47.75 35.59 40.54
C ALA A 621 -48.03 36.30 39.19
N ALA A 622 -49.26 36.81 39.00
CA ALA A 622 -49.61 37.63 37.83
C ALA A 622 -48.90 39.00 37.85
N ARG A 623 -48.82 39.65 39.02
CA ARG A 623 -48.09 40.92 39.21
C ARG A 623 -46.59 40.77 38.95
N GLU A 624 -46.01 39.64 39.34
CA GLU A 624 -44.61 39.27 39.13
C GLU A 624 -44.35 38.68 37.72
N SER A 625 -45.37 38.58 36.86
CA SER A 625 -45.28 38.01 35.49
C SER A 625 -44.67 36.60 35.44
N LEU A 626 -44.93 35.77 36.46
CA LEU A 626 -44.34 34.44 36.57
C LEU A 626 -44.92 33.48 35.51
N PRO A 627 -44.10 32.86 34.63
CA PRO A 627 -44.60 31.92 33.64
C PRO A 627 -45.23 30.67 34.32
N PRO A 628 -46.46 30.27 33.95
CA PRO A 628 -47.17 29.14 34.56
C PRO A 628 -46.71 27.77 34.03
N ARG A 629 -46.09 27.73 32.84
CA ARG A 629 -45.38 26.55 32.32
C ARG A 629 -43.88 26.84 32.31
N ARG A 630 -43.10 25.95 32.92
CA ARG A 630 -41.66 26.07 33.11
C ARG A 630 -41.00 24.73 32.84
N LEU A 631 -39.81 24.74 32.26
CA LEU A 631 -38.98 23.54 32.22
C LEU A 631 -38.53 23.22 33.64
N ARG A 632 -38.64 21.94 34.03
CA ARG A 632 -38.13 21.43 35.30
C ARG A 632 -36.70 20.95 35.09
N ALA A 633 -35.80 21.21 36.04
CA ALA A 633 -34.53 20.51 36.08
C ALA A 633 -34.80 19.02 36.34
N ALA A 634 -34.08 18.14 35.65
CA ALA A 634 -34.05 16.73 36.02
C ALA A 634 -33.47 16.62 37.44
N ALA A 635 -34.08 15.80 38.29
CA ALA A 635 -33.79 15.81 39.73
C ALA A 635 -32.30 15.52 40.01
N GLY A 636 -31.57 16.56 40.43
CA GLY A 636 -30.14 16.47 40.78
C GLY A 636 -29.14 16.73 39.64
N GLN A 637 -29.56 16.97 38.40
CA GLN A 637 -28.64 17.18 37.26
C GLN A 637 -28.59 18.64 36.80
N LYS A 638 -27.37 19.16 36.56
CA LYS A 638 -27.11 20.52 36.02
C LYS A 638 -27.14 20.59 34.49
N THR A 639 -27.15 19.44 33.81
CA THR A 639 -27.21 19.24 32.36
C THR A 639 -28.14 18.05 32.06
N HIS A 640 -28.55 17.86 30.81
CA HIS A 640 -29.31 16.67 30.40
C HIS A 640 -28.30 15.57 30.02
N ALA A 641 -28.48 14.34 30.49
CA ALA A 641 -27.59 13.24 30.14
C ALA A 641 -28.02 12.61 28.81
N TRP A 642 -27.31 12.93 27.71
CA TRP A 642 -27.61 12.40 26.37
C TRP A 642 -26.91 11.07 26.07
N GLY A 643 -25.97 10.66 26.93
CA GLY A 643 -25.15 9.46 26.78
C GLY A 643 -23.91 9.68 25.90
N PRO A 644 -22.96 8.74 25.89
CA PRO A 644 -21.75 8.86 25.08
C PRO A 644 -22.01 8.66 23.58
N ASP A 645 -21.19 9.30 22.74
CA ASP A 645 -21.01 8.95 21.34
C ASP A 645 -20.03 7.77 21.19
N ARG A 646 -19.78 7.34 19.95
CA ARG A 646 -18.84 6.24 19.62
C ARG A 646 -17.38 6.50 20.05
N HIS A 647 -17.05 7.71 20.52
CA HIS A 647 -15.75 8.12 21.03
C HIS A 647 -15.78 8.42 22.54
N GLY A 648 -16.88 8.07 23.24
CA GLY A 648 -17.03 8.26 24.68
C GLY A 648 -17.42 9.68 25.13
N ARG A 649 -17.69 10.62 24.20
CA ARG A 649 -18.02 12.02 24.53
C ARG A 649 -19.52 12.18 24.76
N ASP A 650 -19.95 13.01 25.72
CA ASP A 650 -21.39 13.27 25.91
C ASP A 650 -22.00 13.89 24.65
N VAL A 651 -23.02 13.23 24.11
CA VAL A 651 -23.77 13.66 22.91
C VAL A 651 -24.37 15.06 23.09
N GLY A 652 -24.60 15.51 24.33
CA GLY A 652 -25.06 16.86 24.65
C GLY A 652 -24.06 17.95 24.34
N ASP A 653 -22.77 17.65 24.33
CA ASP A 653 -21.70 18.61 24.07
C ASP A 653 -21.37 18.71 22.57
N LEU A 654 -22.07 17.96 21.72
CA LEU A 654 -22.00 18.13 20.27
C LEU A 654 -22.54 19.50 19.83
N PRO A 655 -21.91 20.14 18.82
CA PRO A 655 -22.47 21.27 18.10
C PRO A 655 -23.90 20.99 17.59
N LEU A 656 -24.77 22.01 17.59
CA LEU A 656 -26.20 21.85 17.31
C LEU A 656 -26.53 21.25 15.93
N ASP A 657 -25.69 21.50 14.93
CA ASP A 657 -25.78 20.92 13.58
C ASP A 657 -25.44 19.42 13.59
N GLN A 658 -24.35 19.04 14.26
CA GLN A 658 -23.94 17.64 14.44
C GLN A 658 -24.96 16.85 15.27
N PHE A 659 -25.49 17.46 16.32
CA PHE A 659 -26.57 16.91 17.12
C PHE A 659 -27.84 16.68 16.26
N ALA A 660 -28.24 17.67 15.46
CA ALA A 660 -29.38 17.54 14.55
C ALA A 660 -29.16 16.52 13.43
N GLU A 661 -27.92 16.28 12.99
CA GLU A 661 -27.58 15.17 12.09
C GLU A 661 -27.69 13.81 12.80
N ARG A 662 -27.16 13.70 14.03
CA ARG A 662 -27.29 12.48 14.86
C ARG A 662 -28.75 12.11 15.11
N THR A 663 -29.61 13.08 15.45
CA THR A 663 -31.05 12.84 15.62
C THR A 663 -31.72 12.36 14.32
N ARG A 664 -31.34 12.91 13.16
CA ARG A 664 -31.83 12.44 11.85
C ARG A 664 -31.40 10.99 11.59
N LYS A 665 -30.13 10.66 11.83
CA LYS A 665 -29.60 9.28 11.70
C LYS A 665 -30.32 8.30 12.63
N GLN A 666 -30.58 8.67 13.89
CA GLN A 666 -31.37 7.86 14.83
C GLN A 666 -32.81 7.64 14.37
N ALA A 667 -33.47 8.68 13.84
CA ALA A 667 -34.83 8.56 13.31
C ALA A 667 -34.88 7.61 12.09
N SER A 668 -33.90 7.70 11.18
CA SER A 668 -33.76 6.77 10.06
C SER A 668 -33.54 5.33 10.52
N LEU A 669 -32.65 5.10 11.50
CA LEU A 669 -32.41 3.77 12.05
C LEU A 669 -33.68 3.17 12.67
N ALA A 670 -34.39 3.93 13.51
CA ALA A 670 -35.63 3.46 14.13
C ALA A 670 -36.74 3.14 13.11
N ALA A 671 -36.81 3.88 11.99
CA ALA A 671 -37.72 3.58 10.89
C ALA A 671 -37.33 2.28 10.16
N LEU A 672 -36.04 2.07 9.88
CA LEU A 672 -35.54 0.85 9.25
C LEU A 672 -35.73 -0.37 10.17
N GLU A 673 -35.51 -0.24 11.48
CA GLU A 673 -35.77 -1.29 12.48
C GLU A 673 -37.27 -1.65 12.59
N ALA A 674 -38.18 -0.70 12.37
CA ALA A 674 -39.61 -0.99 12.29
C ALA A 674 -39.95 -1.80 11.03
N LEU A 675 -39.33 -1.47 9.89
CA LEU A 675 -39.47 -2.23 8.63
C LEU A 675 -38.85 -3.63 8.73
N HIS A 676 -37.66 -3.76 9.31
CA HIS A 676 -36.99 -5.03 9.57
C HIS A 676 -37.83 -5.97 10.45
N ARG A 677 -38.38 -5.47 11.58
CA ARG A 677 -39.29 -6.26 12.42
C ARG A 677 -40.54 -6.73 11.67
N ARG A 678 -41.09 -5.88 10.80
CA ARG A 678 -42.22 -6.24 9.92
C ARG A 678 -41.84 -7.30 8.89
N PHE A 679 -40.63 -7.25 8.33
CA PHE A 679 -40.11 -8.29 7.45
C PHE A 679 -39.96 -9.63 8.18
N ARG A 680 -39.28 -9.66 9.34
CA ARG A 680 -39.11 -10.89 10.14
C ARG A 680 -40.45 -11.54 10.49
N GLN A 681 -41.42 -10.77 10.98
CA GLN A 681 -42.78 -11.27 11.27
C GLN A 681 -43.49 -11.81 10.02
N ARG A 682 -43.28 -11.21 8.84
CA ARG A 682 -43.84 -11.73 7.58
C ARG A 682 -43.20 -13.05 7.17
N ARG A 683 -41.88 -13.17 7.29
CA ARG A 683 -41.10 -14.35 6.94
C ARG A 683 -41.47 -15.53 7.84
N GLU A 684 -41.46 -15.33 9.15
CA GLU A 684 -41.85 -16.32 10.17
C GLU A 684 -43.28 -16.84 9.93
N LEU A 685 -44.25 -15.96 9.63
CA LEU A 685 -45.62 -16.37 9.31
C LEU A 685 -45.74 -17.15 7.99
N ALA A 686 -44.90 -16.85 6.99
CA ALA A 686 -44.87 -17.58 5.72
C ALA A 686 -44.22 -18.97 5.88
N GLU A 687 -43.17 -19.09 6.69
CA GLU A 687 -42.45 -20.34 6.98
C GLU A 687 -43.25 -21.28 7.91
N THR A 688 -44.00 -20.73 8.88
CA THR A 688 -44.83 -21.51 9.82
C THR A 688 -46.22 -21.88 9.30
N GLY A 689 -46.63 -21.34 8.14
CA GLY A 689 -47.95 -21.59 7.54
C GLY A 689 -49.15 -21.05 8.32
N LEU A 690 -48.92 -20.21 9.34
CA LEU A 690 -49.97 -19.64 10.18
C LEU A 690 -50.79 -18.59 9.41
N LEU A 691 -52.12 -18.71 9.49
CA LEU A 691 -53.04 -17.75 8.88
C LEU A 691 -52.92 -16.37 9.55
N GLY A 692 -53.04 -15.30 8.77
CA GLY A 692 -53.11 -13.95 9.30
C GLY A 692 -54.38 -13.67 10.13
N PRO A 693 -54.48 -12.52 10.81
CA PRO A 693 -55.69 -12.10 11.54
C PRO A 693 -56.95 -12.00 10.67
N ASP A 694 -56.77 -11.97 9.35
CA ASP A 694 -57.77 -11.97 8.28
C ASP A 694 -58.13 -13.37 7.75
N GLY A 695 -57.57 -14.44 8.35
CA GLY A 695 -57.88 -15.83 8.01
C GLY A 695 -57.27 -16.32 6.69
N ARG A 696 -56.32 -15.59 6.11
CA ARG A 696 -55.69 -15.94 4.82
C ARG A 696 -54.25 -16.41 5.01
N ALA A 697 -53.84 -17.39 4.21
CA ALA A 697 -52.44 -17.77 4.07
C ALA A 697 -51.69 -16.62 3.38
N ARG A 698 -50.52 -16.26 3.90
CA ARG A 698 -49.68 -15.23 3.28
C ARG A 698 -48.87 -15.82 2.14
N ALA A 699 -48.68 -15.02 1.09
CA ALA A 699 -47.78 -15.38 -0.01
C ALA A 699 -46.34 -15.57 0.52
N PRO A 700 -45.56 -16.50 -0.08
CA PRO A 700 -44.15 -16.66 0.25
C PRO A 700 -43.38 -15.36 0.00
N ILE A 701 -42.31 -15.14 0.78
CA ILE A 701 -41.42 -13.99 0.59
C ILE A 701 -40.75 -14.10 -0.79
N THR A 702 -40.78 -13.03 -1.57
CA THR A 702 -40.14 -13.01 -2.89
C THR A 702 -38.64 -12.73 -2.80
N ARG A 703 -37.89 -13.07 -3.86
CA ARG A 703 -36.45 -12.77 -3.93
C ARG A 703 -36.17 -11.27 -3.81
N ASP A 704 -36.97 -10.44 -4.47
CA ASP A 704 -36.86 -8.97 -4.40
C ASP A 704 -37.04 -8.46 -2.96
N GLU A 705 -37.94 -9.06 -2.17
CA GLU A 705 -38.13 -8.70 -0.76
C GLU A 705 -36.95 -9.11 0.14
N ILE A 706 -36.23 -10.18 -0.22
CA ILE A 706 -34.98 -10.59 0.44
C ILE A 706 -33.85 -9.62 0.08
N ASP A 707 -33.74 -9.21 -1.19
CA ASP A 707 -32.73 -8.25 -1.65
C ASP A 707 -32.97 -6.84 -1.06
N GLU A 708 -34.23 -6.41 -0.94
CA GLU A 708 -34.61 -5.19 -0.19
C GLU A 708 -34.22 -5.28 1.29
N GLU A 709 -34.47 -6.42 1.95
CA GLU A 709 -34.09 -6.64 3.35
C GLU A 709 -32.57 -6.66 3.52
N ARG A 710 -31.82 -7.29 2.60
CA ARG A 710 -30.35 -7.29 2.62
C ARG A 710 -29.80 -5.85 2.53
N GLN A 711 -30.36 -5.02 1.64
CA GLN A 711 -29.98 -3.61 1.56
C GLN A 711 -30.38 -2.84 2.83
N ARG A 712 -31.57 -3.12 3.40
CA ARG A 712 -32.05 -2.54 4.66
C ARG A 712 -31.10 -2.83 5.82
N ARG A 713 -30.65 -4.09 5.96
CA ARG A 713 -29.70 -4.51 7.01
C ARG A 713 -28.32 -3.86 6.85
N ARG A 714 -27.82 -3.71 5.62
CA ARG A 714 -26.57 -2.95 5.34
C ARG A 714 -26.68 -1.50 5.82
N THR A 715 -27.72 -0.78 5.40
CA THR A 715 -27.95 0.60 5.85
C THR A 715 -28.21 0.72 7.36
N MET A 716 -28.83 -0.29 7.99
CA MET A 716 -28.93 -0.35 9.45
C MET A 716 -27.56 -0.53 10.13
N ALA A 717 -26.69 -1.39 9.60
CA ALA A 717 -25.33 -1.58 10.12
C ALA A 717 -24.48 -0.31 9.97
N GLU A 718 -24.50 0.34 8.80
CA GLU A 718 -23.84 1.63 8.55
C GLU A 718 -24.30 2.71 9.56
N LEU A 719 -25.61 2.80 9.82
CA LEU A 719 -26.17 3.73 10.79
C LEU A 719 -25.77 3.37 12.23
N LYS A 720 -25.73 2.08 12.57
CA LYS A 720 -25.31 1.60 13.90
C LYS A 720 -23.83 1.86 14.18
N GLU A 721 -22.95 1.61 13.21
CA GLU A 721 -21.53 1.96 13.31
C GLU A 721 -21.34 3.48 13.44
N ALA A 722 -22.05 4.27 12.61
CA ALA A 722 -21.98 5.73 12.67
C ALA A 722 -22.53 6.34 13.98
N LEU A 723 -23.53 5.71 14.60
CA LEU A 723 -24.19 6.20 15.82
C LEU A 723 -23.56 5.68 17.11
N TYR A 724 -23.13 4.42 17.13
CA TYR A 724 -22.79 3.67 18.35
C TYR A 724 -21.45 2.93 18.25
N GLY A 725 -20.86 2.79 17.07
CA GLY A 725 -19.64 1.99 16.85
C GLY A 725 -19.89 0.49 16.74
N GLU A 726 -21.16 0.04 16.76
CA GLU A 726 -21.53 -1.36 16.55
C GLU A 726 -21.22 -1.80 15.11
N LYS A 727 -20.18 -2.63 14.94
CA LYS A 727 -19.88 -3.29 13.67
C LYS A 727 -20.65 -4.60 13.56
N MET A 728 -21.39 -4.77 12.47
CA MET A 728 -22.03 -6.04 12.12
C MET A 728 -21.32 -6.62 10.90
N GLY A 729 -21.02 -7.92 10.93
CA GLY A 729 -20.34 -8.59 9.84
C GLY A 729 -21.26 -8.94 8.65
N PRO A 730 -20.66 -9.36 7.52
CA PRO A 730 -21.39 -9.65 6.29
C PRO A 730 -22.41 -10.79 6.42
N TYR A 731 -22.23 -11.74 7.35
CA TYR A 731 -23.14 -12.87 7.50
C TYR A 731 -24.30 -12.55 8.45
N ALA A 732 -24.06 -11.87 9.57
CA ALA A 732 -25.13 -11.39 10.45
C ALA A 732 -26.06 -10.36 9.79
N THR A 733 -25.62 -9.71 8.71
CA THR A 733 -26.42 -8.74 7.93
C THR A 733 -27.11 -9.34 6.69
N ASP A 734 -26.90 -10.62 6.37
CA ASP A 734 -27.51 -11.28 5.22
C ASP A 734 -28.71 -12.16 5.65
N PRO A 735 -29.95 -11.92 5.18
CA PRO A 735 -31.11 -12.74 5.53
C PRO A 735 -30.98 -14.22 5.14
N ASP A 736 -30.10 -14.56 4.19
CA ASP A 736 -29.83 -15.94 3.78
C ASP A 736 -29.16 -16.78 4.90
N TRP A 737 -28.84 -16.19 6.05
CA TRP A 737 -28.18 -16.82 7.21
C TRP A 737 -28.99 -16.71 8.52
N ASP A 738 -30.23 -16.23 8.48
CA ASP A 738 -31.10 -16.06 9.66
C ASP A 738 -31.36 -17.36 10.46
N ASP A 739 -31.27 -18.51 9.80
CA ASP A 739 -31.47 -19.85 10.36
C ASP A 739 -30.19 -20.49 10.94
N VAL A 740 -29.01 -19.91 10.64
CA VAL A 740 -27.72 -20.43 11.09
C VAL A 740 -27.28 -19.72 12.36
N VAL A 741 -27.18 -20.46 13.47
CA VAL A 741 -26.60 -19.96 14.71
C VAL A 741 -25.06 -20.10 14.64
N PRO A 742 -24.28 -19.01 14.62
CA PRO A 742 -22.83 -19.07 14.56
C PRO A 742 -22.22 -19.78 15.78
N VAL A 743 -21.10 -20.48 15.59
CA VAL A 743 -20.38 -21.22 16.64
C VAL A 743 -19.02 -20.54 16.92
N PRO A 744 -18.90 -19.67 17.95
CA PRO A 744 -17.68 -18.91 18.24
C PRO A 744 -16.46 -19.78 18.58
N SER A 745 -15.27 -19.33 18.19
CA SER A 745 -14.02 -20.04 18.46
C SER A 745 -13.51 -19.70 19.86
N ASP A 746 -14.06 -20.35 20.87
CA ASP A 746 -13.64 -20.19 22.26
C ASP A 746 -12.30 -20.92 22.50
N GLU A 747 -11.21 -20.15 22.56
CA GLU A 747 -9.91 -20.65 23.01
C GLU A 747 -9.79 -20.55 24.55
N PRO A 748 -9.28 -21.57 25.26
CA PRO A 748 -9.15 -21.52 26.71
C PRO A 748 -8.24 -20.38 27.21
N GLU A 749 -8.58 -19.82 28.37
CA GLU A 749 -7.76 -18.82 29.05
C GLU A 749 -6.34 -19.38 29.32
N GLY A 750 -5.31 -18.63 28.91
CA GLY A 750 -3.91 -19.07 28.97
C GLY A 750 -3.39 -19.84 27.76
N SER A 751 -4.13 -19.89 26.65
CA SER A 751 -3.68 -20.51 25.38
C SER A 751 -2.36 -19.90 24.87
N LEU A 752 -1.35 -20.75 24.68
CA LEU A 752 0.05 -20.36 24.42
C LEU A 752 0.31 -19.66 23.07
N ALA A 753 -0.61 -19.79 22.13
CA ALA A 753 -0.50 -19.26 20.77
C ALA A 753 -1.84 -18.69 20.29
N ALA A 754 -2.59 -18.06 21.20
CA ALA A 754 -3.91 -17.51 20.89
C ALA A 754 -3.82 -16.44 19.80
N ILE A 755 -4.60 -16.62 18.73
CA ILE A 755 -4.59 -15.67 17.60
C ILE A 755 -5.67 -14.63 17.86
N ALA A 756 -5.26 -13.37 17.95
CA ALA A 756 -6.18 -12.22 18.00
C ALA A 756 -6.83 -12.01 16.61
N TYR A 757 -7.78 -12.87 16.26
CA TYR A 757 -8.49 -12.79 14.99
C TYR A 757 -9.27 -11.47 14.89
N PRO A 758 -9.23 -10.79 13.73
CA PRO A 758 -10.15 -9.68 13.46
C PRO A 758 -11.61 -10.13 13.60
N GLU A 759 -12.48 -9.25 14.10
CA GLU A 759 -13.91 -9.54 14.35
C GLU A 759 -14.62 -10.14 13.13
N HIS A 760 -14.31 -9.64 11.92
CA HIS A 760 -14.87 -10.18 10.68
C HIS A 760 -14.42 -11.63 10.41
N TYR A 761 -13.14 -11.96 10.60
CA TYR A 761 -12.65 -13.33 10.42
C TYR A 761 -13.27 -14.27 11.47
N ALA A 762 -13.39 -13.81 12.72
CA ALA A 762 -14.05 -14.56 13.79
C ALA A 762 -15.54 -14.84 13.48
N GLU A 763 -16.28 -13.85 12.96
CA GLU A 763 -17.66 -14.06 12.48
C GLU A 763 -17.70 -15.14 11.39
N ILE A 764 -16.91 -15.00 10.33
CA ILE A 764 -16.96 -15.88 9.15
C ILE A 764 -16.60 -17.32 9.53
N ILE A 765 -15.57 -17.52 10.36
CA ILE A 765 -15.21 -18.84 10.89
C ILE A 765 -16.29 -19.40 11.82
N SER A 766 -17.01 -18.57 12.58
CA SER A 766 -18.11 -19.04 13.41
C SER A 766 -19.30 -19.56 12.59
N TYR A 767 -19.62 -18.94 11.46
CA TYR A 767 -20.60 -19.46 10.50
C TYR A 767 -20.10 -20.72 9.79
N LEU A 768 -18.81 -20.77 9.39
CA LEU A 768 -18.20 -21.96 8.79
C LEU A 768 -18.31 -23.17 9.73
N ARG A 769 -17.97 -22.99 11.02
CA ARG A 769 -18.06 -24.05 12.02
C ARG A 769 -19.50 -24.51 12.25
N ALA A 770 -20.48 -23.60 12.20
CA ALA A 770 -21.90 -23.95 12.30
C ALA A 770 -22.35 -24.85 11.14
N VAL A 771 -22.10 -24.45 9.89
CA VAL A 771 -22.55 -25.23 8.72
C VAL A 771 -21.79 -26.54 8.52
N MET A 772 -20.50 -26.57 8.90
CA MET A 772 -19.71 -27.80 8.91
C MET A 772 -20.20 -28.78 9.97
N ALA A 773 -20.60 -28.31 11.16
CA ALA A 773 -21.17 -29.16 12.21
C ALA A 773 -22.58 -29.68 11.86
N ALA A 774 -23.31 -28.96 11.01
CA ALA A 774 -24.60 -29.38 10.44
C ALA A 774 -24.47 -30.23 9.16
N GLU A 775 -23.25 -30.47 8.66
CA GLU A 775 -22.97 -31.10 7.36
C GLU A 775 -23.74 -30.49 6.17
N GLU A 776 -23.97 -29.16 6.19
CA GLU A 776 -24.79 -28.50 5.17
C GLU A 776 -24.04 -28.39 3.83
N HIS A 777 -24.56 -29.03 2.79
CA HIS A 777 -24.06 -28.89 1.43
C HIS A 777 -25.04 -28.05 0.59
N SER A 778 -24.73 -26.77 0.37
CA SER A 778 -25.64 -25.84 -0.30
C SER A 778 -24.89 -24.75 -1.11
N PRO A 779 -25.57 -24.05 -2.04
CA PRO A 779 -24.96 -22.93 -2.76
C PRO A 779 -24.52 -21.77 -1.86
N ARG A 780 -25.07 -21.61 -0.64
CA ARG A 780 -24.58 -20.60 0.33
C ARG A 780 -23.30 -21.07 1.04
N THR A 781 -23.18 -22.36 1.37
CA THR A 781 -21.94 -22.88 1.96
C THR A 781 -20.79 -22.88 0.96
N LEU A 782 -21.05 -23.09 -0.33
CA LEU A 782 -20.04 -22.92 -1.40
C LEU A 782 -19.46 -21.49 -1.40
N ARG A 783 -20.31 -20.44 -1.41
CA ARG A 783 -19.85 -19.04 -1.34
C ARG A 783 -19.11 -18.71 -0.05
N LEU A 784 -19.50 -19.31 1.07
CA LEU A 784 -18.76 -19.20 2.33
C LEU A 784 -17.36 -19.84 2.23
N THR A 785 -17.22 -21.01 1.61
CA THR A 785 -15.89 -21.62 1.42
C THR A 785 -14.97 -20.75 0.58
N GLU A 786 -15.49 -20.12 -0.47
CA GLU A 786 -14.76 -19.18 -1.31
C GLU A 786 -14.25 -17.97 -0.51
N HIS A 787 -15.12 -17.35 0.30
CA HIS A 787 -14.75 -16.22 1.15
C HIS A 787 -13.69 -16.59 2.20
N VAL A 788 -13.79 -17.78 2.81
CA VAL A 788 -12.78 -18.28 3.75
C VAL A 788 -11.45 -18.55 3.05
N ILE A 789 -11.48 -19.14 1.85
CA ILE A 789 -10.28 -19.42 1.04
C ILE A 789 -9.59 -18.12 0.62
N ALA A 790 -10.34 -17.08 0.24
CA ALA A 790 -9.78 -15.77 -0.09
C ALA A 790 -9.07 -15.08 1.09
N MET A 791 -9.49 -15.36 2.33
CA MET A 791 -8.81 -14.88 3.54
C MET A 791 -7.65 -15.76 3.98
N ASN A 792 -7.77 -17.08 3.81
CA ASN A 792 -6.78 -18.06 4.24
C ASN A 792 -6.78 -19.30 3.31
N PRO A 793 -6.05 -19.25 2.18
CA PRO A 793 -6.01 -20.35 1.24
C PRO A 793 -5.24 -21.57 1.79
N ALA A 794 -4.54 -21.45 2.93
CA ALA A 794 -3.86 -22.56 3.59
C ALA A 794 -4.79 -23.38 4.52
N HIS A 795 -6.05 -22.96 4.72
CA HIS A 795 -7.00 -23.61 5.62
C HIS A 795 -7.51 -24.95 5.06
N TYR A 796 -6.71 -26.02 5.16
CA TYR A 796 -6.97 -27.33 4.57
C TYR A 796 -8.39 -27.91 4.77
N THR A 797 -9.02 -27.69 5.93
CA THR A 797 -10.37 -28.23 6.20
C THR A 797 -11.46 -27.63 5.31
N VAL A 798 -11.36 -26.35 4.92
CA VAL A 798 -12.40 -25.71 4.10
C VAL A 798 -12.33 -26.17 2.64
N TRP A 799 -11.14 -26.52 2.13
CA TRP A 799 -10.97 -27.12 0.81
C TRP A 799 -11.62 -28.50 0.71
N LEU A 800 -11.40 -29.36 1.71
CA LEU A 800 -12.05 -30.68 1.76
C LEU A 800 -13.58 -30.56 1.87
N TYR A 801 -14.07 -29.58 2.63
CA TYR A 801 -15.50 -29.28 2.73
C TYR A 801 -16.07 -28.73 1.41
N ARG A 802 -15.35 -27.82 0.73
CA ARG A 802 -15.71 -27.32 -0.61
C ARG A 802 -15.85 -28.45 -1.62
N PHE A 803 -14.89 -29.38 -1.66
CA PHE A 803 -14.96 -30.54 -2.53
C PHE A 803 -16.19 -31.43 -2.23
N ARG A 804 -16.53 -31.66 -0.94
CA ARG A 804 -17.76 -32.37 -0.56
C ARG A 804 -19.04 -31.63 -1.00
N ILE A 805 -19.08 -30.30 -0.91
CA ILE A 805 -20.20 -29.49 -1.39
C ILE A 805 -20.38 -29.68 -2.91
N ILE A 806 -19.29 -29.63 -3.68
CA ILE A 806 -19.30 -29.83 -5.14
C ILE A 806 -19.82 -31.22 -5.51
N GLN A 807 -19.36 -32.26 -4.80
CA GLN A 807 -19.83 -33.64 -5.00
C GLN A 807 -21.31 -33.82 -4.64
N ALA A 808 -21.77 -33.26 -3.51
CA ALA A 808 -23.14 -33.40 -3.02
C ALA A 808 -24.16 -32.64 -3.87
N LEU A 809 -23.75 -31.56 -4.53
CA LEU A 809 -24.59 -30.73 -5.40
C LEU A 809 -24.48 -31.07 -6.90
N ASP A 810 -23.60 -32.02 -7.28
CA ASP A 810 -23.25 -32.35 -8.68
C ASP A 810 -22.99 -31.11 -9.56
N LEU A 811 -22.16 -30.18 -9.07
CA LEU A 811 -21.91 -28.92 -9.77
C LEU A 811 -21.07 -29.10 -11.04
N PRO A 812 -21.28 -28.25 -12.08
CA PRO A 812 -20.39 -28.17 -13.22
C PRO A 812 -18.95 -27.89 -12.77
N LEU A 813 -18.02 -28.74 -13.22
CA LEU A 813 -16.63 -28.67 -12.78
C LEU A 813 -15.82 -27.62 -13.57
N ASP A 814 -16.26 -27.26 -14.78
CA ASP A 814 -15.60 -26.23 -15.61
C ASP A 814 -15.55 -24.87 -14.89
N ASP A 815 -16.63 -24.47 -14.21
CA ASP A 815 -16.69 -23.23 -13.42
C ASP A 815 -15.74 -23.28 -12.21
N GLU A 816 -15.64 -24.44 -11.55
CA GLU A 816 -14.72 -24.65 -10.43
C GLU A 816 -13.25 -24.66 -10.88
N PHE A 817 -12.93 -25.24 -12.04
CA PHE A 817 -11.59 -25.14 -12.62
C PHE A 817 -11.26 -23.69 -13.02
N ALA A 818 -12.20 -22.96 -13.62
CA ALA A 818 -12.02 -21.55 -13.96
C ALA A 818 -11.77 -20.68 -12.71
N TRP A 819 -12.56 -20.88 -11.65
CA TRP A 819 -12.36 -20.23 -10.35
C TRP A 819 -11.00 -20.61 -9.74
N LEU A 820 -10.68 -21.90 -9.68
CA LEU A 820 -9.42 -22.40 -9.12
C LEU A 820 -8.19 -21.93 -9.91
N ASN A 821 -8.30 -21.72 -11.22
CA ASN A 821 -7.23 -21.14 -12.04
C ASN A 821 -6.86 -19.73 -11.55
N GLY A 822 -7.85 -18.88 -11.25
CA GLY A 822 -7.63 -17.56 -10.65
C GLY A 822 -6.96 -17.64 -9.29
N VAL A 823 -7.54 -18.43 -8.36
CA VAL A 823 -6.97 -18.62 -7.01
C VAL A 823 -5.55 -19.19 -7.05
N SER A 824 -5.23 -20.02 -8.05
CA SER A 824 -3.88 -20.57 -8.26
C SER A 824 -2.86 -19.54 -8.75
N LEU A 825 -3.27 -18.58 -9.57
CA LEU A 825 -2.44 -17.48 -10.04
C LEU A 825 -2.16 -16.50 -8.90
N ASP A 826 -3.19 -16.15 -8.13
CA ASP A 826 -3.07 -15.29 -6.93
C ASP A 826 -2.19 -15.92 -5.83
N HIS A 827 -2.12 -17.26 -5.79
CA HIS A 827 -1.48 -18.03 -4.71
C HIS A 827 -0.59 -19.17 -5.22
N LEU A 828 0.38 -18.86 -6.09
CA LEU A 828 1.29 -19.80 -6.77
C LEU A 828 1.89 -20.93 -5.89
N LYS A 829 2.12 -20.68 -4.59
CA LYS A 829 2.85 -21.57 -3.66
C LYS A 829 1.98 -22.05 -2.49
N ASN A 830 0.97 -22.86 -2.80
CA ASN A 830 0.00 -23.37 -1.83
C ASN A 830 -0.30 -24.86 -2.07
N TYR A 831 -0.16 -25.71 -1.05
CA TYR A 831 -0.39 -27.15 -1.18
C TYR A 831 -1.87 -27.52 -1.37
N GLN A 832 -2.78 -26.79 -0.72
CA GLN A 832 -4.20 -27.08 -0.69
C GLN A 832 -4.85 -26.86 -2.06
N ILE A 833 -4.45 -25.82 -2.79
CA ILE A 833 -4.87 -25.54 -4.17
C ILE A 833 -4.54 -26.70 -5.09
N TRP A 834 -3.28 -27.15 -5.12
CA TRP A 834 -2.85 -28.23 -5.99
C TRP A 834 -3.44 -29.59 -5.58
N HIS A 835 -3.67 -29.81 -4.28
CA HIS A 835 -4.39 -31.00 -3.80
C HIS A 835 -5.87 -30.98 -4.22
N HIS A 836 -6.56 -29.84 -4.07
CA HIS A 836 -7.94 -29.68 -4.54
C HIS A 836 -8.04 -29.89 -6.06
N ARG A 837 -7.07 -29.39 -6.83
CA ARG A 837 -6.97 -29.66 -8.27
C ARG A 837 -6.83 -31.15 -8.59
N GLN A 838 -6.05 -31.91 -7.81
CA GLN A 838 -5.98 -33.38 -7.95
C GLN A 838 -7.34 -34.04 -7.68
N LEU A 839 -8.05 -33.64 -6.62
CA LEU A 839 -9.37 -34.17 -6.28
C LEU A 839 -10.39 -33.90 -7.40
N LEU A 840 -10.39 -32.69 -7.96
CA LEU A 840 -11.23 -32.32 -9.11
C LEU A 840 -10.87 -33.14 -10.36
N LEU A 841 -9.59 -33.27 -10.69
CA LEU A 841 -9.14 -34.04 -11.85
C LEU A 841 -9.51 -35.53 -11.69
N ASP A 842 -9.30 -36.12 -10.52
CA ASP A 842 -9.68 -37.51 -10.23
C ASP A 842 -11.19 -37.71 -10.37
N HIS A 843 -11.99 -36.71 -9.96
CA HIS A 843 -13.43 -36.74 -10.11
C HIS A 843 -13.88 -36.62 -11.57
N VAL A 844 -13.32 -35.69 -12.36
CA VAL A 844 -13.57 -35.59 -13.81
C VAL A 844 -13.17 -36.90 -14.51
N HIS A 845 -11.96 -37.40 -14.24
CA HIS A 845 -11.41 -38.59 -14.87
C HIS A 845 -12.29 -39.82 -14.61
N ALA A 846 -12.82 -39.96 -13.38
CA ALA A 846 -13.78 -41.01 -13.05
C ALA A 846 -15.13 -40.87 -13.79
N ARG A 847 -15.58 -39.65 -14.10
CA ARG A 847 -16.83 -39.40 -14.85
C ARG A 847 -16.69 -39.64 -16.35
N ILE A 848 -15.58 -39.24 -16.97
CA ILE A 848 -15.33 -39.41 -18.41
C ILE A 848 -14.89 -40.84 -18.76
N GLY A 849 -14.35 -41.59 -17.80
CA GLY A 849 -13.95 -42.98 -17.98
C GLY A 849 -12.92 -43.16 -19.09
N SER A 850 -13.21 -44.04 -20.05
CA SER A 850 -12.31 -44.36 -21.17
C SER A 850 -12.57 -43.56 -22.45
N ASP A 851 -13.30 -42.44 -22.39
CA ASP A 851 -13.48 -41.55 -23.54
C ASP A 851 -12.16 -40.86 -23.90
N ALA A 852 -11.49 -41.36 -24.94
CA ALA A 852 -10.22 -40.85 -25.42
C ALA A 852 -10.29 -39.38 -25.93
N ALA A 853 -11.45 -38.91 -26.40
CA ALA A 853 -11.61 -37.51 -26.81
C ALA A 853 -11.71 -36.59 -25.59
N ALA A 854 -12.49 -36.98 -24.59
CA ALA A 854 -12.60 -36.24 -23.33
C ALA A 854 -11.28 -36.22 -22.54
N VAL A 855 -10.58 -37.36 -22.45
CA VAL A 855 -9.26 -37.44 -21.80
C VAL A 855 -8.23 -36.56 -22.52
N LYS A 856 -8.25 -36.55 -23.87
CA LYS A 856 -7.37 -35.67 -24.66
C LYS A 856 -7.67 -34.18 -24.45
N LYS A 857 -8.94 -33.79 -24.35
CA LYS A 857 -9.34 -32.41 -24.01
C LYS A 857 -8.84 -32.04 -22.61
N LEU A 858 -9.11 -32.87 -21.61
CA LEU A 858 -8.67 -32.63 -20.22
C LEU A 858 -7.14 -32.48 -20.13
N ALA A 859 -6.40 -33.38 -20.79
CA ALA A 859 -4.94 -33.30 -20.85
C ALA A 859 -4.43 -32.02 -21.53
N HIS A 860 -5.09 -31.57 -22.60
CA HIS A 860 -4.78 -30.31 -23.28
C HIS A 860 -5.01 -29.10 -22.36
N ASP A 861 -6.19 -29.00 -21.76
CA ASP A 861 -6.61 -27.84 -20.98
C ASP A 861 -5.78 -27.71 -19.70
N GLU A 862 -5.50 -28.84 -19.02
CA GLU A 862 -4.57 -28.86 -17.89
C GLU A 862 -3.14 -28.51 -18.32
N SER A 863 -2.61 -29.08 -19.40
CA SER A 863 -1.26 -28.76 -19.88
C SER A 863 -1.12 -27.29 -20.29
N HIS A 864 -2.18 -26.69 -20.83
CA HIS A 864 -2.24 -25.26 -21.12
C HIS A 864 -2.18 -24.44 -19.82
N PHE A 865 -3.02 -24.76 -18.84
CA PHE A 865 -3.00 -24.06 -17.55
C PHE A 865 -1.66 -24.20 -16.80
N LEU A 866 -1.03 -25.39 -16.79
CA LEU A 866 0.28 -25.57 -16.17
C LEU A 866 1.38 -24.74 -16.86
N ARG A 867 1.27 -24.46 -18.16
CA ARG A 867 2.19 -23.56 -18.85
C ARG A 867 2.03 -22.11 -18.40
N LEU A 868 0.81 -21.66 -18.12
CA LEU A 868 0.57 -20.33 -17.56
C LEU A 868 1.25 -20.19 -16.18
N ILE A 869 1.05 -21.14 -15.27
CA ILE A 869 1.71 -21.09 -13.95
C ILE A 869 3.23 -21.24 -14.06
N LEU A 870 3.74 -22.06 -14.98
CA LEU A 870 5.18 -22.19 -15.22
C LEU A 870 5.79 -20.99 -15.96
N ALA A 871 5.00 -20.11 -16.57
CA ALA A 871 5.50 -18.82 -17.07
C ALA A 871 5.81 -17.87 -15.89
N GLU A 872 4.93 -17.84 -14.87
CA GLU A 872 5.14 -17.05 -13.65
C GLU A 872 6.26 -17.59 -12.75
N ASP A 873 6.34 -18.91 -12.56
CA ASP A 873 7.44 -19.56 -11.83
C ASP A 873 7.83 -20.89 -12.50
N THR A 874 8.81 -20.80 -13.41
CA THR A 874 9.38 -21.93 -14.16
C THR A 874 9.93 -23.07 -13.28
N LYS A 875 10.10 -22.84 -11.97
CA LYS A 875 10.68 -23.76 -10.99
C LYS A 875 9.67 -24.14 -9.90
N ASN A 876 8.40 -23.79 -10.04
CA ASN A 876 7.34 -24.07 -9.07
C ASN A 876 7.20 -25.58 -8.79
N TYR A 877 7.61 -25.99 -7.59
CA TYR A 877 7.64 -27.39 -7.16
C TYR A 877 6.26 -28.06 -7.20
N HIS A 878 5.19 -27.34 -6.82
CA HIS A 878 3.84 -27.89 -6.79
C HIS A 878 3.35 -28.21 -8.21
N VAL A 879 3.62 -27.31 -9.16
CA VAL A 879 3.23 -27.48 -10.57
C VAL A 879 3.97 -28.64 -11.21
N TRP A 880 5.29 -28.74 -11.04
CA TRP A 880 6.06 -29.86 -11.57
C TRP A 880 5.63 -31.20 -10.95
N SER A 881 5.36 -31.24 -9.64
CA SER A 881 4.81 -32.42 -8.96
C SER A 881 3.43 -32.81 -9.50
N TYR A 882 2.53 -31.84 -9.67
CA TYR A 882 1.20 -32.03 -10.25
C TYR A 882 1.29 -32.49 -11.72
N ARG A 883 2.23 -31.95 -12.51
CA ARG A 883 2.48 -32.38 -13.89
C ARG A 883 2.96 -33.83 -13.97
N GLN A 884 3.85 -34.27 -13.08
CA GLN A 884 4.21 -35.69 -13.01
C GLN A 884 3.03 -36.57 -12.61
N TYR A 885 2.12 -36.08 -11.77
CA TYR A 885 0.85 -36.76 -11.48
C TYR A 885 -0.04 -36.83 -12.72
N LEU A 886 -0.23 -35.75 -13.49
CA LEU A 886 -0.97 -35.77 -14.76
C LEU A 886 -0.41 -36.79 -15.76
N VAL A 887 0.91 -36.83 -15.94
CA VAL A 887 1.57 -37.78 -16.84
C VAL A 887 1.25 -39.22 -16.46
N ARG A 888 1.34 -39.57 -15.17
CA ARG A 888 0.96 -40.91 -14.68
C ARG A 888 -0.54 -41.16 -14.80
N ARG A 889 -1.38 -40.16 -14.50
CA ARG A 889 -2.84 -40.31 -14.37
C ARG A 889 -3.56 -40.41 -15.71
N LEU A 890 -3.14 -39.61 -16.68
CA LEU A 890 -3.71 -39.53 -18.03
C LEU A 890 -2.86 -40.26 -19.09
N GLY A 891 -1.76 -40.90 -18.68
CA GLY A 891 -0.89 -41.70 -19.56
C GLY A 891 -0.08 -40.87 -20.58
N LEU A 892 0.34 -39.66 -20.21
CA LEU A 892 0.94 -38.68 -21.14
C LEU A 892 2.42 -38.93 -21.45
N TRP A 893 2.85 -40.18 -21.51
CA TRP A 893 4.20 -40.64 -21.89
C TRP A 893 4.42 -40.46 -23.40
N THR A 894 4.36 -39.21 -23.86
CA THR A 894 4.25 -38.85 -25.28
C THR A 894 5.43 -38.02 -25.74
N ALA A 895 5.74 -38.11 -27.03
CA ALA A 895 6.70 -37.22 -27.68
C ALA A 895 6.33 -35.72 -27.51
N GLN A 896 5.03 -35.40 -27.38
CA GLN A 896 4.56 -34.04 -27.12
C GLN A 896 4.96 -33.53 -25.74
N GLU A 897 4.85 -34.37 -24.69
CA GLU A 897 5.27 -33.97 -23.34
C GLU A 897 6.80 -33.90 -23.22
N LEU A 898 7.53 -34.81 -23.88
CA LEU A 898 8.99 -34.74 -23.96
C LEU A 898 9.45 -33.47 -24.69
N ALA A 899 8.80 -33.11 -25.81
CA ALA A 899 9.09 -31.89 -26.56
C ALA A 899 8.73 -30.63 -25.75
N ALA A 900 7.59 -30.60 -25.06
CA ALA A 900 7.23 -29.49 -24.18
C ALA A 900 8.21 -29.35 -23.02
N THR A 901 8.69 -30.46 -22.45
CA THR A 901 9.72 -30.45 -21.39
C THR A 901 11.07 -29.99 -21.93
N GLN A 902 11.41 -30.37 -23.17
CA GLN A 902 12.59 -29.88 -23.86
C GLN A 902 12.55 -28.36 -24.02
N THR A 903 11.42 -27.77 -24.42
CA THR A 903 11.29 -26.30 -24.54
C THR A 903 11.74 -25.59 -23.27
N PHE A 904 11.27 -26.00 -22.08
CA PHE A 904 11.72 -25.43 -20.80
C PHE A 904 13.23 -25.58 -20.50
N VAL A 905 13.91 -26.55 -21.12
CA VAL A 905 15.38 -26.73 -21.03
C VAL A 905 16.13 -25.95 -22.12
N GLU A 906 15.51 -25.68 -23.26
CA GLU A 906 16.05 -24.76 -24.27
C GLU A 906 15.97 -23.31 -23.76
N ASP A 907 14.84 -22.92 -23.16
CA ASP A 907 14.58 -21.56 -22.65
C ASP A 907 15.46 -21.22 -21.44
N ASP A 908 15.56 -22.13 -20.45
CA ASP A 908 16.55 -22.06 -19.37
C ASP A 908 17.27 -23.40 -19.18
N VAL A 909 18.46 -23.51 -19.78
CA VAL A 909 19.33 -24.68 -19.63
C VAL A 909 19.74 -24.95 -18.16
N ARG A 910 19.59 -23.99 -17.25
CA ARG A 910 19.83 -24.13 -15.80
C ARG A 910 18.55 -24.53 -15.03
N ASN A 911 17.43 -24.76 -15.70
CA ASN A 911 16.18 -25.17 -15.06
C ASN A 911 16.22 -26.65 -14.63
N ASN A 912 16.78 -26.90 -13.44
CA ASN A 912 16.88 -28.24 -12.87
C ASN A 912 15.51 -28.94 -12.69
N SER A 913 14.40 -28.20 -12.55
CA SER A 913 13.07 -28.78 -12.48
C SER A 913 12.64 -29.38 -13.83
N ALA A 914 12.94 -28.69 -14.93
CA ALA A 914 12.72 -29.20 -16.28
C ALA A 914 13.64 -30.41 -16.61
N TRP A 915 14.92 -30.38 -16.18
CA TRP A 915 15.81 -31.53 -16.29
C TRP A 915 15.32 -32.75 -15.50
N SER A 916 14.85 -32.54 -14.27
CA SER A 916 14.26 -33.59 -13.42
C SER A 916 12.99 -34.17 -14.05
N HIS A 917 12.12 -33.32 -14.59
CA HIS A 917 10.92 -33.77 -15.31
C HIS A 917 11.26 -34.50 -16.61
N ARG A 918 12.29 -34.08 -17.35
CA ARG A 918 12.79 -34.80 -18.53
C ARG A 918 13.29 -36.20 -18.15
N PHE A 919 14.01 -36.31 -17.04
CA PHE A 919 14.50 -37.61 -16.54
C PHE A 919 13.31 -38.52 -16.20
N PHE A 920 12.32 -38.00 -15.50
CA PHE A 920 11.07 -38.70 -15.21
C PHE A 920 10.33 -39.15 -16.47
N VAL A 921 10.09 -38.27 -17.45
CA VAL A 921 9.36 -38.59 -18.69
C VAL A 921 10.09 -39.67 -19.52
N VAL A 922 11.42 -39.69 -19.51
CA VAL A 922 12.21 -40.66 -20.30
C VAL A 922 12.43 -41.99 -19.57
N PHE A 923 12.68 -41.98 -18.25
CA PHE A 923 13.11 -43.16 -17.47
C PHE A 923 12.05 -43.63 -16.46
N SER A 924 10.78 -43.25 -16.62
CA SER A 924 9.65 -43.76 -15.83
C SER A 924 8.41 -44.13 -16.67
N ASP A 925 8.53 -44.14 -18.00
CA ASP A 925 7.50 -44.66 -18.90
C ASP A 925 7.32 -46.18 -18.65
N PRO A 926 6.12 -46.66 -18.25
CA PRO A 926 5.86 -48.08 -18.01
C PRO A 926 6.06 -48.98 -19.24
N ALA A 927 6.12 -48.43 -20.46
CA ALA A 927 6.42 -49.19 -21.68
C ALA A 927 7.93 -49.41 -21.91
N ALA A 928 8.80 -48.66 -21.21
CA ALA A 928 10.25 -48.63 -21.46
C ALA A 928 11.10 -48.54 -20.17
N SER A 929 10.53 -48.87 -19.01
CA SER A 929 11.23 -48.90 -17.71
C SER A 929 10.61 -49.94 -16.78
N THR A 930 11.41 -50.46 -15.85
CA THR A 930 10.96 -51.48 -14.88
C THR A 930 10.16 -50.83 -13.74
N PRO A 931 8.91 -51.26 -13.47
CA PRO A 931 8.09 -50.67 -12.40
C PRO A 931 8.79 -50.70 -11.03
N GLY A 932 8.95 -49.53 -10.42
CA GLY A 932 9.59 -49.37 -9.11
C GLY A 932 11.13 -49.37 -9.13
N ALA A 933 11.78 -49.42 -10.30
CA ALA A 933 13.23 -49.33 -10.39
C ALA A 933 13.76 -47.98 -9.85
N HIS A 934 14.70 -48.04 -8.90
CA HIS A 934 15.22 -46.84 -8.24
C HIS A 934 15.88 -45.88 -9.25
N ALA A 935 15.73 -44.57 -9.05
CA ALA A 935 16.26 -43.56 -9.97
C ALA A 935 17.79 -43.62 -10.14
N THR A 936 18.50 -44.08 -9.11
CA THR A 936 19.97 -44.24 -9.08
C THR A 936 20.43 -45.69 -9.30
N ALA A 937 19.63 -46.51 -9.97
CA ALA A 937 19.96 -47.89 -10.30
C ALA A 937 19.80 -48.13 -11.82
N PRO A 938 20.62 -49.01 -12.42
CA PRO A 938 20.47 -49.44 -13.80
C PRO A 938 19.12 -50.12 -14.03
N ASP A 939 18.62 -50.02 -15.26
CA ASP A 939 17.34 -50.60 -15.66
C ASP A 939 17.44 -51.13 -17.10
N ASP A 940 17.65 -52.45 -17.22
CA ASP A 940 17.84 -53.13 -18.50
C ASP A 940 16.62 -53.06 -19.44
N ALA A 941 15.46 -52.64 -18.94
CA ALA A 941 14.27 -52.39 -19.76
C ALA A 941 14.38 -51.10 -20.60
N VAL A 942 15.31 -50.19 -20.26
CA VAL A 942 15.50 -48.91 -20.96
C VAL A 942 16.25 -49.16 -22.28
N PRO A 943 15.68 -48.82 -23.45
CA PRO A 943 16.34 -49.08 -24.73
C PRO A 943 17.68 -48.34 -24.86
N ALA A 944 18.72 -49.04 -25.32
CA ALA A 944 20.06 -48.47 -25.50
C ALA A 944 20.06 -47.19 -26.37
N ALA A 945 19.25 -47.16 -27.43
CA ALA A 945 19.09 -45.99 -28.30
C ALA A 945 18.49 -44.76 -27.57
N THR A 946 17.68 -44.96 -26.54
CA THR A 946 17.18 -43.89 -25.67
C THR A 946 18.32 -43.33 -24.82
N VAL A 947 19.16 -44.20 -24.25
CA VAL A 947 20.36 -43.80 -23.50
C VAL A 947 21.33 -43.02 -24.39
N ASP A 948 21.61 -43.49 -25.61
CA ASP A 948 22.47 -42.79 -26.58
C ASP A 948 21.93 -41.40 -26.95
N ARG A 949 20.60 -41.29 -27.17
CA ARG A 949 19.92 -40.01 -27.45
C ARG A 949 20.06 -39.03 -26.28
N GLU A 950 19.84 -39.47 -25.05
CA GLU A 950 19.93 -38.60 -23.87
C GLU A 950 21.37 -38.23 -23.49
N ILE A 951 22.35 -39.11 -23.73
CA ILE A 951 23.77 -38.75 -23.63
C ILE A 951 24.11 -37.65 -24.64
N ALA A 952 23.73 -37.83 -25.91
CA ALA A 952 23.99 -36.82 -26.94
C ALA A 952 23.32 -35.48 -26.63
N TYR A 953 22.07 -35.51 -26.14
CA TYR A 953 21.34 -34.33 -25.69
C TYR A 953 22.05 -33.62 -24.51
N ALA A 954 22.44 -34.38 -23.48
CA ALA A 954 23.14 -33.82 -22.31
C ALA A 954 24.48 -33.19 -22.71
N ARG A 955 25.29 -33.86 -23.54
CA ARG A 955 26.55 -33.33 -24.09
C ARG A 955 26.34 -32.01 -24.85
N ALA A 956 25.32 -31.95 -25.70
CA ALA A 956 24.98 -30.74 -26.43
C ALA A 956 24.60 -29.56 -25.50
N LYS A 957 23.96 -29.81 -24.35
CA LYS A 957 23.64 -28.76 -23.37
C LYS A 957 24.79 -28.41 -22.43
N ILE A 958 25.70 -29.34 -22.15
CA ILE A 958 26.97 -29.06 -21.48
C ILE A 958 27.78 -28.05 -22.31
N ALA A 959 27.88 -28.25 -23.62
CA ALA A 959 28.63 -27.34 -24.51
C ALA A 959 28.11 -25.89 -24.50
N LEU A 960 26.80 -25.68 -24.29
CA LEU A 960 26.20 -24.34 -24.18
C LEU A 960 26.52 -23.65 -22.84
N ALA A 961 26.68 -24.42 -21.75
CA ALA A 961 26.94 -23.88 -20.42
C ALA A 961 27.79 -24.86 -19.58
N PRO A 962 29.11 -24.95 -19.81
CA PRO A 962 29.93 -26.00 -19.18
C PRO A 962 29.95 -25.96 -17.65
N GLN A 963 29.82 -24.79 -17.04
CA GLN A 963 29.76 -24.58 -15.58
C GLN A 963 28.34 -24.75 -14.98
N ASN A 964 27.35 -25.19 -15.76
CA ASN A 964 26.00 -25.48 -15.27
C ASN A 964 25.89 -26.91 -14.73
N GLN A 965 25.63 -27.09 -13.44
CA GLN A 965 25.56 -28.42 -12.82
C GLN A 965 24.42 -29.32 -13.34
N ALA A 966 23.29 -28.75 -13.76
CA ALA A 966 22.09 -29.52 -14.10
C ALA A 966 22.29 -30.58 -15.21
N PRO A 967 22.86 -30.25 -16.39
CA PRO A 967 23.12 -31.24 -17.42
C PRO A 967 24.23 -32.25 -17.05
N TRP A 968 25.19 -31.90 -16.19
CA TRP A 968 26.16 -32.88 -15.65
C TRP A 968 25.50 -33.90 -14.73
N ASN A 969 24.63 -33.44 -13.82
CA ASN A 969 23.84 -34.32 -12.96
C ASN A 969 22.90 -35.21 -13.79
N TYR A 970 22.28 -34.65 -14.84
CA TYR A 970 21.44 -35.40 -15.78
C TYR A 970 22.25 -36.47 -16.52
N LEU A 971 23.43 -36.13 -17.08
CA LEU A 971 24.32 -37.08 -17.75
C LEU A 971 24.72 -38.25 -16.84
N ARG A 972 25.11 -37.96 -15.58
CA ARG A 972 25.38 -38.99 -14.57
C ARG A 972 24.16 -39.91 -14.36
N GLY A 973 22.96 -39.34 -14.24
CA GLY A 973 21.71 -40.10 -14.10
C GLY A 973 21.41 -41.00 -15.31
N VAL A 974 21.59 -40.49 -16.53
CA VAL A 974 21.40 -41.24 -17.78
C VAL A 974 22.35 -42.44 -17.87
N LEU A 975 23.63 -42.24 -17.52
CA LEU A 975 24.65 -43.30 -17.52
C LEU A 975 24.33 -44.38 -16.50
N VAL A 976 23.99 -43.99 -15.26
CA VAL A 976 23.55 -44.92 -14.21
C VAL A 976 22.32 -45.71 -14.65
N LYS A 977 21.30 -45.06 -15.22
CA LYS A 977 20.09 -45.74 -15.72
C LYS A 977 20.38 -46.72 -16.85
N GLY A 978 21.23 -46.33 -17.79
CA GLY A 978 21.64 -47.18 -18.91
C GLY A 978 22.72 -48.22 -18.59
N GLY A 979 23.12 -48.37 -17.32
CA GLY A 979 24.17 -49.32 -16.90
C GLY A 979 25.55 -49.03 -17.51
N ARG A 980 25.85 -47.77 -17.86
CA ARG A 980 27.08 -47.38 -18.56
C ARG A 980 28.13 -46.77 -17.62
N PRO A 981 29.41 -47.16 -17.71
CA PRO A 981 30.50 -46.53 -16.97
C PRO A 981 30.63 -45.04 -17.27
N LEU A 982 31.06 -44.23 -16.30
CA LEU A 982 31.34 -42.80 -16.47
C LEU A 982 32.46 -42.57 -17.51
N ALA A 983 33.47 -43.44 -17.53
CA ALA A 983 34.57 -43.42 -18.48
C ALA A 983 34.12 -43.51 -19.95
N SER A 984 32.92 -44.04 -20.23
CA SER A 984 32.37 -44.12 -21.60
C SER A 984 32.12 -42.75 -22.25
N VAL A 985 32.05 -41.68 -21.46
CA VAL A 985 31.86 -40.30 -21.94
C VAL A 985 32.97 -39.34 -21.47
N GLU A 986 34.11 -39.86 -21.01
CA GLU A 986 35.29 -39.09 -20.55
C GLU A 986 35.68 -37.96 -21.51
N SER A 987 35.60 -38.22 -22.82
CA SER A 987 35.85 -37.24 -23.88
C SER A 987 35.09 -35.92 -23.69
N THR A 988 33.89 -35.97 -23.11
CA THR A 988 33.08 -34.78 -22.77
C THR A 988 33.69 -33.93 -21.67
N ALA A 989 34.37 -34.52 -20.69
CA ALA A 989 34.87 -33.77 -19.53
C ALA A 989 36.27 -33.17 -19.79
N VAL A 990 37.12 -33.88 -20.53
CA VAL A 990 38.43 -33.35 -20.98
C VAL A 990 38.31 -32.20 -21.98
N GLU A 991 37.15 -32.00 -22.62
CA GLU A 991 36.83 -30.81 -23.43
C GLU A 991 36.78 -29.50 -22.61
N TYR A 992 36.83 -29.54 -21.27
CA TYR A 992 36.70 -28.38 -20.39
C TYR A 992 37.78 -28.30 -19.29
N VAL A 993 38.78 -29.19 -19.33
CA VAL A 993 39.76 -29.38 -18.26
C VAL A 993 41.13 -29.75 -18.86
N TRP A 994 42.14 -28.90 -18.65
CA TRP A 994 43.51 -29.10 -19.15
C TRP A 994 44.57 -28.75 -18.10
N ARG A 995 45.71 -29.47 -18.14
CA ARG A 995 46.93 -29.18 -17.35
C ARG A 995 46.67 -29.10 -15.83
N VAL A 996 45.77 -29.93 -15.32
CA VAL A 996 45.41 -30.00 -13.90
C VAL A 996 46.65 -30.41 -13.09
N GLY A 997 46.99 -29.62 -12.06
CA GLY A 997 48.16 -29.86 -11.21
C GLY A 997 49.46 -29.17 -11.68
N GLU A 998 49.48 -28.53 -12.86
CA GLU A 998 50.62 -27.71 -13.30
C GLU A 998 50.59 -26.33 -12.62
N ALA A 999 51.68 -25.95 -11.94
CA ALA A 999 51.73 -24.82 -11.01
C ALA A 999 51.31 -23.46 -11.62
N ASP A 1000 51.65 -23.20 -12.88
CA ASP A 1000 51.35 -21.96 -13.60
C ASP A 1000 50.64 -22.23 -14.97
N GLY A 1001 49.92 -23.36 -15.09
CA GLY A 1001 49.42 -23.85 -16.38
C GLY A 1001 47.96 -24.34 -16.44
N GLU A 1002 47.30 -24.61 -15.32
CA GLU A 1002 45.96 -25.22 -15.32
C GLU A 1002 44.87 -24.32 -15.96
N ASP A 1003 44.06 -24.89 -16.86
CA ASP A 1003 42.89 -24.25 -17.49
C ASP A 1003 41.66 -25.14 -17.25
N VAL A 1004 40.74 -24.68 -16.40
CA VAL A 1004 39.51 -25.40 -16.04
C VAL A 1004 38.32 -24.50 -16.32
N LYS A 1005 37.58 -24.82 -17.38
CA LYS A 1005 36.35 -24.10 -17.79
C LYS A 1005 35.10 -24.64 -17.11
N SER A 1006 35.20 -25.78 -16.43
CA SER A 1006 34.13 -26.32 -15.60
C SER A 1006 34.65 -27.09 -14.40
N SER A 1007 34.34 -26.63 -13.18
CA SER A 1007 34.58 -27.39 -11.95
C SER A 1007 33.68 -28.64 -11.86
N HIS A 1008 32.56 -28.68 -12.58
CA HIS A 1008 31.73 -29.89 -12.70
C HIS A 1008 32.33 -30.93 -13.64
N ALA A 1009 33.05 -30.51 -14.70
CA ALA A 1009 33.84 -31.43 -15.51
C ALA A 1009 35.04 -32.00 -14.72
N LEU A 1010 35.68 -31.19 -13.87
CA LEU A 1010 36.76 -31.64 -12.99
C LEU A 1010 36.29 -32.64 -11.93
N ASP A 1011 35.10 -32.42 -11.34
CA ASP A 1011 34.41 -33.40 -10.47
C ASP A 1011 34.04 -34.69 -11.24
N PHE A 1012 33.57 -34.57 -12.48
CA PHE A 1012 33.29 -35.73 -13.33
C PHE A 1012 34.56 -36.54 -13.65
N LEU A 1013 35.68 -35.88 -13.94
CA LEU A 1013 36.97 -36.55 -14.18
C LEU A 1013 37.52 -37.23 -12.93
N ALA A 1014 37.36 -36.64 -11.74
CA ALA A 1014 37.76 -37.30 -10.49
C ALA A 1014 37.07 -38.67 -10.32
N ASP A 1015 35.78 -38.78 -10.68
CA ASP A 1015 35.06 -40.04 -10.66
C ASP A 1015 35.46 -40.99 -11.80
N VAL A 1016 35.76 -40.48 -13.00
CA VAL A 1016 36.26 -41.30 -14.14
C VAL A 1016 37.62 -41.93 -13.82
N HIS A 1017 38.56 -41.15 -13.30
CA HIS A 1017 39.87 -41.65 -12.88
C HIS A 1017 39.72 -42.69 -11.75
N ALA A 1018 38.85 -42.44 -10.77
CA ALA A 1018 38.55 -43.42 -9.72
C ALA A 1018 37.92 -44.71 -10.27
N GLU A 1019 37.00 -44.63 -11.24
CA GLU A 1019 36.38 -45.80 -11.91
C GLU A 1019 37.40 -46.64 -12.68
N LYS A 1020 38.44 -46.01 -13.23
CA LYS A 1020 39.57 -46.67 -13.92
C LYS A 1020 40.64 -47.23 -12.98
N GLY A 1021 40.67 -46.80 -11.71
CA GLY A 1021 41.76 -47.10 -10.76
C GLY A 1021 42.98 -46.17 -10.86
N GLU A 1022 42.84 -45.03 -11.52
CA GLU A 1022 43.84 -43.95 -11.65
C GLU A 1022 43.79 -43.05 -10.39
N THR A 1023 44.26 -43.59 -9.26
CA THR A 1023 44.04 -42.99 -7.93
C THR A 1023 44.76 -41.65 -7.72
N ASP A 1024 45.93 -41.46 -8.33
CA ASP A 1024 46.74 -40.26 -8.16
C ASP A 1024 46.16 -39.09 -8.99
N GLU A 1025 45.66 -39.38 -10.19
CA GLU A 1025 44.93 -38.45 -11.06
C GLU A 1025 43.59 -38.04 -10.42
N ALA A 1026 42.84 -39.00 -9.88
CA ALA A 1026 41.61 -38.74 -9.13
C ALA A 1026 41.87 -37.85 -7.89
N ALA A 1027 42.90 -38.18 -7.11
CA ALA A 1027 43.30 -37.40 -5.94
C ALA A 1027 43.72 -35.97 -6.32
N THR A 1028 44.47 -35.81 -7.42
CA THR A 1028 44.88 -34.51 -7.95
C THR A 1028 43.68 -33.65 -8.33
N CYS A 1029 42.68 -34.21 -9.03
CA CYS A 1029 41.45 -33.49 -9.37
C CYS A 1029 40.70 -33.00 -8.11
N LEU A 1030 40.60 -33.85 -7.08
CA LEU A 1030 39.93 -33.52 -5.82
C LEU A 1030 40.69 -32.46 -5.00
N ASP A 1031 42.02 -32.47 -5.00
CA ASP A 1031 42.82 -31.40 -4.39
C ASP A 1031 42.59 -30.05 -5.11
N ARG A 1032 42.64 -30.03 -6.45
CA ARG A 1032 42.42 -28.78 -7.21
C ARG A 1032 41.00 -28.22 -7.04
N LEU A 1033 39.99 -29.08 -6.86
CA LEU A 1033 38.65 -28.67 -6.42
C LEU A 1033 38.67 -28.06 -5.02
N ALA A 1034 39.31 -28.71 -4.05
CA ALA A 1034 39.39 -28.23 -2.67
C ALA A 1034 40.17 -26.92 -2.50
N GLU A 1035 41.21 -26.70 -3.31
CA GLU A 1035 42.15 -25.59 -3.16
C GLU A 1035 41.79 -24.36 -3.99
N LYS A 1036 41.25 -24.54 -5.20
CA LYS A 1036 41.07 -23.45 -6.17
C LYS A 1036 39.69 -23.39 -6.80
N TRP A 1037 39.21 -24.49 -7.37
CA TRP A 1037 38.06 -24.46 -8.28
C TRP A 1037 36.69 -24.59 -7.61
N ASP A 1038 36.66 -25.07 -6.35
CA ASP A 1038 35.44 -25.17 -5.55
C ASP A 1038 35.73 -25.22 -4.02
N PRO A 1039 36.42 -24.19 -3.47
CA PRO A 1039 36.88 -24.20 -2.09
C PRO A 1039 35.74 -24.18 -1.05
N ILE A 1040 34.52 -23.80 -1.44
CA ILE A 1040 33.34 -23.86 -0.55
C ILE A 1040 33.00 -25.30 -0.13
N ARG A 1041 33.35 -26.30 -0.95
CA ARG A 1041 33.18 -27.73 -0.66
C ARG A 1041 34.50 -28.43 -0.30
N ALA A 1042 35.56 -27.70 0.04
CA ALA A 1042 36.89 -28.27 0.36
C ALA A 1042 36.87 -29.40 1.41
N GLY A 1043 35.98 -29.34 2.41
CA GLY A 1043 35.79 -30.42 3.38
C GLY A 1043 35.21 -31.70 2.76
N TYR A 1044 34.27 -31.57 1.83
CA TYR A 1044 33.69 -32.69 1.07
C TYR A 1044 34.72 -33.29 0.11
N TRP A 1045 35.51 -32.47 -0.60
CA TRP A 1045 36.55 -32.97 -1.50
C TRP A 1045 37.67 -33.72 -0.78
N LYS A 1046 38.10 -33.23 0.39
CA LYS A 1046 39.05 -33.95 1.27
C LYS A 1046 38.48 -35.27 1.77
N TYR A 1047 37.19 -35.32 2.10
CA TYR A 1047 36.49 -36.56 2.44
C TYR A 1047 36.45 -37.53 1.25
N ARG A 1048 36.05 -37.07 0.06
CA ARG A 1048 36.03 -37.88 -1.18
C ARG A 1048 37.41 -38.44 -1.50
N LYS A 1049 38.48 -37.65 -1.36
CA LYS A 1049 39.87 -38.09 -1.58
C LYS A 1049 40.28 -39.17 -0.57
N ALA A 1050 39.84 -39.07 0.69
CA ALA A 1050 40.07 -40.10 1.70
C ALA A 1050 39.32 -41.43 1.43
N GLN A 1051 38.41 -41.47 0.44
CA GLN A 1051 37.74 -42.71 -0.01
C GLN A 1051 38.43 -43.35 -1.23
N LEU A 1052 39.50 -42.75 -1.77
CA LEU A 1052 40.33 -43.34 -2.84
C LEU A 1052 41.42 -44.28 -2.30
N ALA A 1053 41.60 -44.33 -0.98
CA ALA A 1053 42.56 -45.16 -0.25
C ALA A 1053 41.84 -46.30 0.51
#